data_AF-A0A367LJ57-F1
#
_entry.id   AF-A0A367LJ57-F1
#
_cell.length_a   1.000
_cell.length_b   1.000
_cell.length_c   1.000
_cell.angle_alpha   90.00
_cell.angle_beta   90.00
_cell.angle_gamma   90.00
#
_symmetry.space_group_name_H-M   'P 1'
#
loop_
_entity.id
_entity.type
_entity.pdbx_description
1 polymer ?
#
loop_
_entity_poly.entity_id
_entity_poly.type
_entity_poly.pdbx_seq_one_letter_code
_entity_poly.pdbx_strand_id
1 'polypeptide(L)'
;VQDELADKTQRDSMIVENAFNDFDGCQRGNYIYHPAYGQLALTLLTMRWLLTKIFTESKANRIRLQILSDLHLEVGKQYSSFTFPATAPYLLLAGDVGRLIDYSEYLAFLQSLSGRYKTVLLVLGNHEFYGLDYESGLAQAQRLVREPALADAVVLLHRARWDDPDSSLTILGCTLWSDISQDRQAIVQARINDFSRISAWTVQKHNQTHADDLAWLRRQVDQLENDTENNDKRRLLVATHHAPCLERTSHPDHADNPWVSAFATDLLTDRGWDGVEVWVFGHTHYSTDFLLPSDSRAWTALTPPLAEWILEAVSSMGFAQMTPVQAATMPHLAGNKDVVMTPVQAATMPHLAGNKDVVAVTGSGKTLAYLIPAVQRLLRLDEPTKRHEVAAIIVSPTRELAAQIHSVLLSLLRFHPPSAELLPCLDSDEKRPGTSQPVVVPQLLVGGTTTPAQDLAFFLRHSPNLLIASPGRLVELLASPHVHCPQSSFDLLILDEADRLLDLGFKQHLQGILSRLPKQRRTGLFSASVGEAVTEIIRVGLRNPVKIEVRVRIKDGSLVQERKIPASLQMTYTIKPASQKLPALCRLLQQLPVTPQRSIVFLSSCAAVDYFQNVLPALLPPTLSLVPLHGKHPAKVRDKNFARFLSSVSPTMLLTTDLAARGLDIPQVDLVVQVDPPSDPKVFIHRSGRAGRAGRKGLAVVMLHPGREEDYVRFLDVRKTPVLPLDPDLDPDISPSDASAATQTIRSIVKSDRALHDKAQRAFVSWVRSHGAHHATSIFRVADLDWSDLAEAWGLLRLPKMPELRQWEGDRFLGLEINWHDLAYKDVARETARQAALLQEEGQEGEEGKQKTATRQLGKRKPSSESWSAKHEKDECRLLRREKRHRKREAQRRADMSSDDLARQSELQDLIDQVRRRNQASSSSGHHHEDEFQGFDD
;
A
#
# COMPACT_ATOMS: atom_id res chain seq x y z
N VAL A 1 -31.86 16.24 39.25
CA VAL A 1 -30.89 16.86 38.31
C VAL A 1 -31.15 16.48 36.85
N GLN A 2 -31.48 15.24 36.47
CA GLN A 2 -31.97 14.97 35.09
C GLN A 2 -33.49 15.21 34.91
N ASP A 3 -34.30 15.07 35.96
CA ASP A 3 -35.75 15.39 35.88
C ASP A 3 -36.08 16.89 36.08
N GLU A 4 -35.13 17.70 36.57
CA GLU A 4 -35.31 19.16 36.74
C GLU A 4 -34.97 19.99 35.48
N LEU A 5 -34.33 19.38 34.48
CA LEU A 5 -34.03 20.03 33.20
C LEU A 5 -35.15 19.87 32.16
N ALA A 6 -36.01 18.86 32.30
CA ALA A 6 -37.13 18.61 31.38
C ALA A 6 -38.33 19.55 31.66
N ASP A 7 -38.55 19.94 32.92
CA ASP A 7 -39.70 20.78 33.31
C ASP A 7 -39.44 22.29 33.06
N LYS A 8 -38.17 22.70 32.91
CA LYS A 8 -37.79 24.07 32.51
C LYS A 8 -37.96 24.32 31.01
N THR A 9 -37.72 23.31 30.17
CA THR A 9 -37.81 23.45 28.71
C THR A 9 -39.26 23.55 28.21
N GLN A 10 -40.22 23.03 28.97
CA GLN A 10 -41.65 23.08 28.63
C GLN A 10 -42.32 24.40 29.03
N ARG A 11 -41.80 25.11 30.04
CA ARG A 11 -42.27 26.46 30.43
C ARG A 11 -41.75 27.56 29.49
N ASP A 12 -40.54 27.42 28.96
CA ASP A 12 -39.95 28.43 28.07
C ASP A 12 -40.55 28.39 26.65
N SER A 13 -41.03 27.23 26.15
CA SER A 13 -41.71 27.15 24.85
C SER A 13 -43.08 27.83 24.84
N MET A 14 -43.79 27.80 25.98
CA MET A 14 -45.14 28.37 26.12
C MET A 14 -45.13 29.91 26.30
N ILE A 15 -43.99 30.48 26.70
CA ILE A 15 -43.79 31.95 26.81
C ILE A 15 -43.48 32.57 25.44
N VAL A 16 -42.82 31.84 24.54
CA VAL A 16 -42.45 32.34 23.20
C VAL A 16 -43.64 32.34 22.23
N GLU A 17 -44.57 31.37 22.33
CA GLU A 17 -45.79 31.36 21.51
C GLU A 17 -46.80 32.45 21.89
N ASN A 18 -46.91 32.80 23.18
CA ASN A 18 -47.82 33.86 23.63
C ASN A 18 -47.30 35.28 23.34
N ALA A 19 -45.99 35.47 23.18
CA ALA A 19 -45.41 36.78 22.84
C ALA A 19 -45.55 37.15 21.34
N PHE A 20 -45.78 36.17 20.46
CA PHE A 20 -45.92 36.41 19.02
C PHE A 20 -47.36 36.73 18.57
N ASN A 21 -48.38 36.33 19.35
CA ASN A 21 -49.77 36.67 19.03
C ASN A 21 -50.17 38.10 19.42
N ASP A 22 -49.38 38.80 20.24
CA ASP A 22 -49.65 40.19 20.64
C ASP A 22 -48.97 41.24 19.73
N PHE A 23 -48.22 40.82 18.69
CA PHE A 23 -47.47 41.76 17.83
C PHE A 23 -48.19 42.16 16.52
N ASP A 24 -49.33 41.56 16.18
CA ASP A 24 -50.08 41.88 14.94
C ASP A 24 -51.17 42.96 15.12
N GLY A 25 -51.16 43.66 16.26
CA GLY A 25 -52.23 44.56 16.65
C GLY A 25 -51.81 45.95 17.13
N CYS A 26 -50.92 46.68 16.44
CA CYS A 26 -50.86 48.14 16.66
C CYS A 26 -50.20 48.94 15.51
N GLN A 27 -51.03 49.67 14.76
CA GLN A 27 -50.60 50.76 13.89
C GLN A 27 -50.30 52.04 14.72
N ARG A 28 -49.41 52.87 14.17
CA ARG A 28 -49.14 54.32 14.45
C ARG A 28 -48.24 54.65 15.65
N GLY A 29 -47.12 55.33 15.36
CA GLY A 29 -46.43 56.21 16.30
C GLY A 29 -44.91 56.26 16.16
N ASN A 30 -44.38 57.42 15.78
CA ASN A 30 -42.95 57.75 15.74
C ASN A 30 -42.24 57.48 17.08
N TYR A 31 -41.16 56.70 17.13
CA TYR A 31 -40.13 56.82 18.16
C TYR A 31 -38.73 56.41 17.69
N ILE A 32 -37.75 56.97 18.42
CA ILE A 32 -36.34 57.19 18.11
C ILE A 32 -35.51 55.89 18.20
N TYR A 33 -34.59 55.70 17.25
CA TYR A 33 -33.62 54.60 17.21
C TYR A 33 -32.63 54.67 18.39
N HIS A 34 -32.59 53.62 19.23
CA HIS A 34 -31.59 53.45 20.30
C HIS A 34 -30.55 52.38 19.88
N PRO A 35 -29.23 52.56 20.12
CA PRO A 35 -28.17 51.70 19.55
C PRO A 35 -28.12 50.26 20.09
N ALA A 36 -28.96 49.91 21.07
CA ALA A 36 -28.97 48.58 21.71
C ALA A 36 -29.77 47.51 20.93
N TYR A 37 -30.59 47.91 19.94
CA TYR A 37 -31.44 46.98 19.19
C TYR A 37 -30.75 46.36 17.94
N GLY A 38 -29.64 46.94 17.47
CA GLY A 38 -28.88 46.39 16.34
C GLY A 38 -28.12 45.11 16.67
N GLN A 39 -27.68 44.96 17.93
CA GLN A 39 -26.87 43.82 18.36
C GLN A 39 -27.72 42.57 18.64
N LEU A 40 -28.95 42.76 19.14
CA LEU A 40 -29.96 41.72 19.35
C LEU A 40 -30.57 41.20 18.04
N ALA A 41 -30.79 42.08 17.05
CA ALA A 41 -31.24 41.68 15.72
C ALA A 41 -30.20 40.83 14.99
N LEU A 42 -28.90 41.15 15.14
CA LEU A 42 -27.80 40.38 14.56
C LEU A 42 -27.61 39.01 15.25
N THR A 43 -27.84 38.91 16.56
CA THR A 43 -27.82 37.63 17.29
C THR A 43 -29.04 36.77 16.99
N LEU A 44 -30.23 37.36 16.79
CA LEU A 44 -31.43 36.63 16.39
C LEU A 44 -31.38 36.18 14.92
N LEU A 45 -30.76 36.96 14.02
CA LEU A 45 -30.53 36.55 12.63
C LEU A 45 -29.45 35.47 12.52
N THR A 46 -28.40 35.52 13.34
CA THR A 46 -27.38 34.46 13.39
C THR A 46 -27.90 33.20 14.08
N MET A 47 -28.72 33.31 15.14
CA MET A 47 -29.45 32.18 15.74
C MET A 47 -30.47 31.59 14.76
N ARG A 48 -31.20 32.41 14.00
CA ARG A 48 -32.09 31.93 12.94
C ARG A 48 -31.30 31.25 11.83
N TRP A 49 -30.15 31.77 11.41
CA TRP A 49 -29.28 31.11 10.44
C TRP A 49 -28.68 29.81 10.98
N LEU A 50 -28.24 29.77 12.25
CA LEU A 50 -27.71 28.58 12.92
C LEU A 50 -28.80 27.52 13.12
N LEU A 51 -30.00 27.91 13.56
CA LEU A 51 -31.15 27.02 13.71
C LEU A 51 -31.65 26.56 12.34
N THR A 52 -31.67 27.42 11.32
CA THR A 52 -31.99 26.99 9.96
C THR A 52 -30.93 26.03 9.43
N LYS A 53 -29.64 26.19 9.76
CA LYS A 53 -28.54 25.29 9.37
C LYS A 53 -28.56 23.96 10.14
N ILE A 54 -28.83 23.98 11.44
CA ILE A 54 -28.97 22.81 12.31
C ILE A 54 -30.25 22.01 11.96
N PHE A 55 -31.35 22.68 11.60
CA PHE A 55 -32.57 22.02 11.13
C PHE A 55 -32.57 21.69 9.62
N THR A 56 -31.67 22.26 8.81
CA THR A 56 -31.47 21.83 7.40
C THR A 56 -30.47 20.69 7.28
N GLU A 57 -29.44 20.62 8.13
CA GLU A 57 -28.54 19.45 8.22
C GLU A 57 -29.26 18.22 8.82
N SER A 58 -30.32 18.42 9.60
CA SER A 58 -31.21 17.36 10.13
C SER A 58 -32.16 16.74 9.09
N LYS A 59 -32.31 17.33 7.88
CA LYS A 59 -33.23 16.80 6.84
C LYS A 59 -32.67 15.64 6.01
N ALA A 60 -31.40 15.28 6.18
CA ALA A 60 -30.72 14.34 5.27
C ALA A 60 -31.00 12.84 5.52
N ASN A 61 -31.82 12.44 6.50
CA ASN A 61 -32.08 11.01 6.73
C ASN A 61 -33.46 10.69 7.34
N ARG A 62 -34.55 11.27 6.81
CA ARG A 62 -35.89 10.69 7.06
C ARG A 62 -36.13 9.53 6.10
N ILE A 63 -36.48 8.36 6.62
CA ILE A 63 -36.89 7.18 5.85
C ILE A 63 -38.10 7.58 4.98
N ARG A 64 -37.94 7.53 3.65
CA ARG A 64 -38.96 7.98 2.69
C ARG A 64 -39.90 6.86 2.25
N LEU A 65 -39.45 5.62 2.27
CA LEU A 65 -40.19 4.45 1.80
C LEU A 65 -40.19 3.36 2.89
N GLN A 66 -41.37 2.90 3.26
CA GLN A 66 -41.59 1.72 4.10
C GLN A 66 -41.94 0.55 3.18
N ILE A 67 -41.37 -0.63 3.41
CA ILE A 67 -41.55 -1.80 2.55
C ILE A 67 -42.14 -2.94 3.38
N LEU A 68 -43.16 -3.60 2.85
CA LEU A 68 -43.74 -4.82 3.38
C LEU A 68 -44.04 -5.80 2.25
N SER A 69 -43.97 -7.08 2.53
CA SER A 69 -44.34 -8.16 1.61
C SER A 69 -44.83 -9.36 2.42
N ASP A 70 -45.38 -10.36 1.75
CA ASP A 70 -45.62 -11.68 2.34
C ASP A 70 -46.54 -11.63 3.59
N LEU A 71 -47.59 -10.82 3.53
CA LEU A 71 -48.52 -10.59 4.64
C LEU A 71 -49.60 -11.68 4.75
N HIS A 72 -49.98 -12.29 3.62
CA HIS A 72 -50.96 -13.38 3.53
C HIS A 72 -52.25 -13.15 4.33
N LEU A 73 -52.88 -11.98 4.20
CA LEU A 73 -54.04 -11.60 5.01
C LEU A 73 -55.28 -12.49 4.78
N GLU A 74 -55.31 -13.26 3.69
CA GLU A 74 -56.31 -14.29 3.45
C GLU A 74 -56.25 -15.43 4.47
N VAL A 75 -55.07 -15.67 5.05
CA VAL A 75 -54.86 -16.70 6.06
C VAL A 75 -55.44 -16.20 7.38
N GLY A 76 -56.58 -16.77 7.77
CA GLY A 76 -57.28 -16.36 8.99
C GLY A 76 -58.12 -15.08 8.86
N LYS A 77 -58.35 -14.58 7.63
CA LYS A 77 -59.19 -13.41 7.32
C LYS A 77 -58.83 -12.15 8.12
N GLN A 78 -57.54 -11.83 8.14
CA GLN A 78 -56.99 -10.79 9.01
C GLN A 78 -57.06 -9.38 8.40
N TYR A 79 -57.71 -9.20 7.25
CA TYR A 79 -57.82 -7.93 6.53
C TYR A 79 -58.30 -6.75 7.40
N SER A 80 -59.17 -6.99 8.38
CA SER A 80 -59.70 -5.94 9.27
C SER A 80 -58.93 -5.76 10.58
N SER A 81 -58.19 -6.78 11.02
CA SER A 81 -57.48 -6.79 12.31
C SER A 81 -55.99 -6.45 12.18
N PHE A 82 -55.41 -6.61 10.99
CA PHE A 82 -53.98 -6.42 10.78
C PHE A 82 -53.62 -4.94 10.69
N THR A 83 -52.79 -4.47 11.62
CA THR A 83 -52.31 -3.09 11.66
C THR A 83 -50.82 -3.05 11.96
N PHE A 84 -50.13 -2.05 11.42
CA PHE A 84 -48.70 -1.83 11.60
C PHE A 84 -48.41 -0.33 11.62
N PRO A 85 -47.38 0.13 12.36
CA PRO A 85 -47.07 1.55 12.48
C PRO A 85 -46.56 2.12 11.15
N ALA A 86 -46.98 3.36 10.84
CA ALA A 86 -46.47 4.10 9.70
C ALA A 86 -45.15 4.78 10.06
N THR A 87 -44.07 4.40 9.37
CA THR A 87 -42.70 4.90 9.62
C THR A 87 -42.18 5.78 8.49
N ALA A 88 -42.90 5.88 7.38
CA ALA A 88 -42.54 6.64 6.19
C ALA A 88 -43.78 7.20 5.47
N PRO A 89 -43.65 8.25 4.64
CA PRO A 89 -44.76 8.80 3.87
C PRO A 89 -45.24 7.88 2.75
N TYR A 90 -44.37 7.04 2.19
CA TYR A 90 -44.69 6.10 1.11
C TYR A 90 -44.59 4.65 1.60
N LEU A 91 -45.52 3.79 1.17
CA LEU A 91 -45.53 2.36 1.47
C LEU A 91 -45.39 1.56 0.17
N LEU A 92 -44.48 0.60 0.12
CA LEU A 92 -44.37 -0.39 -0.94
C LEU A 92 -44.81 -1.76 -0.41
N LEU A 93 -45.87 -2.30 -1.02
CA LEU A 93 -46.37 -3.65 -0.81
C LEU A 93 -45.84 -4.54 -1.94
N ALA A 94 -44.81 -5.34 -1.66
CA ALA A 94 -44.06 -6.09 -2.66
C ALA A 94 -44.63 -7.51 -2.94
N GLY A 95 -45.95 -7.68 -2.94
CA GLY A 95 -46.62 -8.95 -3.26
C GLY A 95 -46.95 -9.85 -2.07
N ASP A 96 -47.82 -10.84 -2.32
CA ASP A 96 -48.40 -11.81 -1.37
C ASP A 96 -49.04 -11.13 -0.13
N VAL A 97 -49.83 -10.08 -0.38
CA VAL A 97 -50.54 -9.34 0.66
C VAL A 97 -51.90 -9.96 0.96
N GLY A 98 -52.63 -10.38 -0.07
CA GLY A 98 -54.00 -10.87 0.03
C GLY A 98 -54.49 -11.44 -1.29
N ARG A 99 -55.80 -11.72 -1.41
CA ARG A 99 -56.40 -12.26 -2.63
C ARG A 99 -57.38 -11.29 -3.27
N LEU A 100 -57.32 -11.15 -4.60
CA LEU A 100 -58.23 -10.28 -5.36
C LEU A 100 -59.67 -10.82 -5.39
N ILE A 101 -59.88 -12.11 -5.13
CA ILE A 101 -61.21 -12.70 -5.00
C ILE A 101 -61.92 -12.22 -3.70
N ASP A 102 -61.16 -11.86 -2.67
CA ASP A 102 -61.66 -11.33 -1.40
C ASP A 102 -61.87 -9.80 -1.51
N TYR A 103 -62.45 -9.35 -2.63
CA TYR A 103 -62.43 -7.95 -3.09
C TYR A 103 -62.84 -6.93 -2.01
N SER A 104 -63.96 -7.18 -1.32
CA SER A 104 -64.51 -6.26 -0.32
C SER A 104 -63.59 -6.08 0.89
N GLU A 105 -63.01 -7.19 1.37
CA GLU A 105 -62.13 -7.20 2.55
C GLU A 105 -60.77 -6.59 2.19
N TYR A 106 -60.25 -6.90 1.00
CA TYR A 106 -58.98 -6.36 0.53
C TYR A 106 -59.06 -4.85 0.23
N LEU A 107 -60.17 -4.40 -0.35
CA LEU A 107 -60.45 -2.97 -0.55
C LEU A 107 -60.49 -2.22 0.78
N ALA A 108 -61.18 -2.77 1.80
CA ALA A 108 -61.24 -2.15 3.12
C ALA A 108 -59.86 -2.05 3.78
N PHE A 109 -59.01 -3.06 3.60
CA PHE A 109 -57.63 -3.02 4.06
C PHE A 109 -56.84 -1.89 3.39
N LEU A 110 -56.87 -1.78 2.06
CA LEU A 110 -56.16 -0.71 1.33
C LEU A 110 -56.70 0.70 1.67
N GLN A 111 -58.01 0.84 1.90
CA GLN A 111 -58.61 2.09 2.38
C GLN A 111 -58.08 2.50 3.76
N SER A 112 -57.81 1.53 4.66
CA SER A 112 -57.21 1.82 5.96
C SER A 112 -55.76 2.35 5.85
N LEU A 113 -55.09 2.07 4.73
CA LEU A 113 -53.72 2.52 4.44
C LEU A 113 -53.71 3.90 3.77
N SER A 114 -54.67 4.20 2.90
CA SER A 114 -54.75 5.50 2.22
C SER A 114 -54.95 6.68 3.17
N GLY A 115 -55.50 6.45 4.37
CA GLY A 115 -55.56 7.46 5.44
C GLY A 115 -54.26 7.68 6.21
N ARG A 116 -53.27 6.78 6.07
CA ARG A 116 -52.02 6.77 6.86
C ARG A 116 -50.76 7.04 6.02
N TYR A 117 -50.83 6.79 4.71
CA TYR A 117 -49.72 7.00 3.77
C TYR A 117 -50.12 7.98 2.68
N LYS A 118 -49.14 8.74 2.17
CA LYS A 118 -49.31 9.65 1.03
C LYS A 118 -49.53 8.86 -0.26
N THR A 119 -48.80 7.75 -0.42
CA THR A 119 -48.95 6.84 -1.56
C THR A 119 -48.61 5.41 -1.14
N VAL A 120 -49.43 4.45 -1.57
CA VAL A 120 -49.25 3.02 -1.39
C VAL A 120 -48.97 2.41 -2.78
N LEU A 121 -47.77 1.91 -2.97
CA LEU A 121 -47.33 1.22 -4.19
C LEU A 121 -47.60 -0.27 -4.03
N LEU A 122 -48.37 -0.87 -4.94
CA LEU A 122 -48.80 -2.27 -4.86
C LEU A 122 -48.19 -3.08 -6.01
N VAL A 123 -47.30 -4.01 -5.69
CA VAL A 123 -46.86 -5.09 -6.59
C VAL A 123 -47.73 -6.31 -6.32
N LEU A 124 -48.24 -6.95 -7.36
CA LEU A 124 -49.03 -8.18 -7.23
C LEU A 124 -48.10 -9.39 -7.12
N GLY A 125 -48.36 -10.26 -6.15
CA GLY A 125 -47.75 -11.58 -6.04
C GLY A 125 -48.62 -12.68 -6.65
N ASN A 126 -48.24 -13.94 -6.42
CA ASN A 126 -48.97 -15.09 -6.95
C ASN A 126 -50.25 -15.36 -6.14
N HIS A 127 -50.26 -15.08 -4.83
CA HIS A 127 -51.44 -15.28 -3.99
C HIS A 127 -52.61 -14.38 -4.38
N GLU A 128 -52.35 -13.17 -4.88
CA GLU A 128 -53.38 -12.24 -5.35
C GLU A 128 -54.30 -12.87 -6.40
N PHE A 129 -53.79 -13.80 -7.20
CA PHE A 129 -54.53 -14.48 -8.28
C PHE A 129 -55.19 -15.80 -7.85
N TYR A 130 -55.00 -16.29 -6.63
CA TYR A 130 -55.58 -17.57 -6.20
C TYR A 130 -57.12 -17.54 -6.25
N GLY A 131 -57.69 -18.50 -6.97
CA GLY A 131 -59.13 -18.63 -7.20
C GLY A 131 -59.66 -17.86 -8.41
N LEU A 132 -58.80 -17.13 -9.13
CA LEU A 132 -59.12 -16.42 -10.37
C LEU A 132 -58.23 -16.89 -11.51
N ASP A 133 -58.63 -16.63 -12.75
CA ASP A 133 -57.69 -16.65 -13.87
C ASP A 133 -56.87 -15.34 -13.91
N TYR A 134 -55.70 -15.39 -14.55
CA TYR A 134 -54.76 -14.27 -14.56
C TYR A 134 -55.34 -12.97 -15.14
N GLU A 135 -56.15 -13.05 -16.21
CA GLU A 135 -56.72 -11.87 -16.86
C GLU A 135 -57.80 -11.23 -15.97
N SER A 136 -58.68 -12.06 -15.41
CA SER A 136 -59.71 -11.61 -14.48
C SER A 136 -59.11 -11.03 -13.21
N GLY A 137 -58.04 -11.62 -12.68
CA GLY A 137 -57.29 -11.08 -11.55
C GLY A 137 -56.71 -9.70 -11.87
N LEU A 138 -56.03 -9.55 -13.00
CA LEU A 138 -55.49 -8.26 -13.41
C LEU A 138 -56.58 -7.19 -13.59
N ALA A 139 -57.74 -7.56 -14.17
CA ALA A 139 -58.88 -6.67 -14.29
C ALA A 139 -59.44 -6.25 -12.91
N GLN A 140 -59.50 -7.16 -11.94
CA GLN A 140 -59.88 -6.86 -10.56
C GLN A 140 -58.87 -5.92 -9.88
N ALA A 141 -57.57 -6.14 -10.04
CA ALA A 141 -56.54 -5.25 -9.49
C ALA A 141 -56.62 -3.83 -10.09
N GLN A 142 -56.83 -3.72 -11.40
CA GLN A 142 -57.02 -2.44 -12.07
C GLN A 142 -58.31 -1.74 -11.62
N ARG A 143 -59.39 -2.50 -11.40
CA ARG A 143 -60.64 -1.98 -10.84
C ARG A 143 -60.44 -1.48 -9.42
N LEU A 144 -59.75 -2.26 -8.58
CA LEU A 144 -59.48 -1.97 -7.18
C LEU A 144 -58.85 -0.59 -7.00
N VAL A 145 -57.78 -0.30 -7.76
CA VAL A 145 -57.06 0.98 -7.69
C VAL A 145 -57.85 2.16 -8.25
N ARG A 146 -58.88 1.91 -9.07
CA ARG A 146 -59.81 2.93 -9.58
C ARG A 146 -61.03 3.17 -8.68
N GLU A 147 -61.15 2.45 -7.57
CA GLU A 147 -62.25 2.66 -6.63
C GLU A 147 -62.18 4.09 -6.07
N PRO A 148 -63.29 4.87 -6.08
CA PRO A 148 -63.29 6.26 -5.61
C PRO A 148 -62.79 6.42 -4.17
N ALA A 149 -62.98 5.39 -3.34
CA ALA A 149 -62.55 5.36 -1.95
C ALA A 149 -61.02 5.27 -1.76
N LEU A 150 -60.24 4.96 -2.80
CA LEU A 150 -58.78 4.95 -2.76
C LEU A 150 -58.15 6.24 -3.31
N ALA A 151 -58.93 7.16 -3.90
CA ALA A 151 -58.58 8.55 -4.26
C ALA A 151 -57.14 8.76 -4.78
N ASP A 152 -56.69 7.93 -5.73
CA ASP A 152 -55.32 7.95 -6.30
C ASP A 152 -54.17 7.72 -5.28
N ALA A 153 -54.48 7.38 -4.03
CA ALA A 153 -53.51 7.09 -2.98
C ALA A 153 -52.84 5.72 -3.15
N VAL A 154 -53.41 4.83 -3.98
CA VAL A 154 -52.83 3.52 -4.29
C VAL A 154 -52.37 3.52 -5.75
N VAL A 155 -51.18 3.00 -6.03
CA VAL A 155 -50.64 2.87 -7.39
C VAL A 155 -50.30 1.41 -7.65
N LEU A 156 -50.91 0.84 -8.69
CA LEU A 156 -50.61 -0.53 -9.13
C LEU A 156 -49.29 -0.56 -9.93
N LEU A 157 -48.29 -1.24 -9.40
CA LEU A 157 -47.00 -1.47 -10.04
C LEU A 157 -47.02 -2.77 -10.87
N HIS A 158 -47.77 -2.75 -11.98
CA HIS A 158 -47.79 -3.82 -12.98
C HIS A 158 -47.24 -3.31 -14.32
N ARG A 159 -45.94 -3.50 -14.55
CA ARG A 159 -45.21 -2.89 -15.68
C ARG A 159 -45.40 -1.36 -15.68
N ALA A 160 -45.24 -0.76 -14.51
CA ALA A 160 -45.45 0.67 -14.29
C ALA A 160 -44.24 1.32 -13.63
N ARG A 161 -44.07 2.60 -13.94
CA ARG A 161 -43.06 3.49 -13.36
C ARG A 161 -43.75 4.52 -12.47
N TRP A 162 -43.18 4.75 -11.30
CA TRP A 162 -43.59 5.82 -10.39
C TRP A 162 -42.37 6.67 -10.02
N ASP A 163 -42.49 7.99 -10.18
CA ASP A 163 -41.44 8.94 -9.82
C ASP A 163 -41.86 9.70 -8.57
N ASP A 164 -40.99 9.75 -7.55
CA ASP A 164 -41.25 10.57 -6.37
C ASP A 164 -41.25 12.05 -6.76
N PRO A 165 -42.35 12.81 -6.54
CA PRO A 165 -42.40 14.23 -6.85
C PRO A 165 -41.45 15.06 -5.97
N ASP A 166 -41.08 14.53 -4.79
CA ASP A 166 -40.30 15.25 -3.78
C ASP A 166 -38.83 14.81 -3.73
N SER A 167 -38.38 13.93 -4.64
CA SER A 167 -36.97 13.49 -4.75
C SER A 167 -36.60 13.02 -6.15
N SER A 168 -35.33 12.63 -6.30
CA SER A 168 -34.82 11.99 -7.52
C SER A 168 -35.11 10.48 -7.56
N LEU A 169 -35.94 9.92 -6.68
CA LEU A 169 -36.27 8.49 -6.69
C LEU A 169 -37.24 8.13 -7.82
N THR A 170 -36.94 7.05 -8.53
CA THR A 170 -37.79 6.40 -9.52
C THR A 170 -37.95 4.93 -9.15
N ILE A 171 -39.20 4.46 -9.09
CA ILE A 171 -39.55 3.08 -8.78
C ILE A 171 -40.15 2.44 -10.04
N LEU A 172 -39.52 1.38 -10.52
CA LEU A 172 -40.10 0.50 -11.53
C LEU A 172 -40.67 -0.73 -10.83
N GLY A 173 -41.88 -1.15 -11.19
CA GLY A 173 -42.42 -2.38 -10.62
C GLY A 173 -43.25 -3.22 -11.56
N CYS A 174 -43.11 -4.53 -11.36
CA CYS A 174 -43.84 -5.60 -12.04
C CYS A 174 -43.82 -6.84 -11.15
N THR A 175 -44.71 -7.81 -11.37
CA THR A 175 -44.66 -9.08 -10.62
C THR A 175 -43.34 -9.82 -10.87
N LEU A 176 -42.81 -9.76 -12.10
CA LEU A 176 -41.67 -10.54 -12.56
C LEU A 176 -41.86 -12.00 -12.20
N TRP A 177 -42.67 -12.72 -12.97
CA TRP A 177 -42.73 -14.19 -12.84
C TRP A 177 -41.34 -14.81 -13.03
N SER A 178 -41.10 -16.01 -12.53
CA SER A 178 -39.80 -16.69 -12.66
C SER A 178 -39.63 -17.34 -14.03
N ASP A 179 -38.40 -17.72 -14.39
CA ASP A 179 -38.12 -18.44 -15.64
C ASP A 179 -37.99 -19.95 -15.36
N ILE A 180 -38.98 -20.72 -15.80
CA ILE A 180 -39.01 -22.16 -15.57
C ILE A 180 -38.43 -22.89 -16.78
N SER A 181 -37.25 -23.47 -16.61
CA SER A 181 -36.58 -24.22 -17.67
C SER A 181 -37.34 -25.49 -18.09
N GLN A 182 -37.22 -25.88 -19.37
CA GLN A 182 -37.96 -27.01 -19.95
C GLN A 182 -37.68 -28.35 -19.24
N ASP A 183 -36.45 -28.54 -18.74
CA ASP A 183 -36.03 -29.71 -17.98
C ASP A 183 -36.70 -29.82 -16.60
N ARG A 184 -37.17 -28.70 -16.03
CA ARG A 184 -37.78 -28.63 -14.69
C ARG A 184 -39.29 -28.49 -14.72
N GLN A 185 -39.87 -28.22 -15.89
CA GLN A 185 -41.30 -27.97 -16.09
C GLN A 185 -42.22 -29.00 -15.40
N ALA A 186 -41.95 -30.31 -15.59
CA ALA A 186 -42.81 -31.36 -15.04
C ALA A 186 -42.81 -31.40 -13.50
N ILE A 187 -41.66 -31.17 -12.88
CA ILE A 187 -41.50 -31.20 -11.42
C ILE A 187 -42.13 -29.94 -10.80
N VAL A 188 -41.87 -28.78 -11.41
CA VAL A 188 -42.43 -27.49 -10.98
C VAL A 188 -43.95 -27.50 -11.07
N GLN A 189 -44.51 -27.94 -12.20
CA GLN A 189 -45.96 -28.01 -12.40
C GLN A 189 -46.66 -28.95 -11.40
N ALA A 190 -46.00 -30.02 -10.97
CA ALA A 190 -46.56 -30.97 -10.00
C ALA A 190 -46.45 -30.50 -8.54
N ARG A 191 -45.47 -29.63 -8.21
CA ARG A 191 -45.15 -29.25 -6.82
C ARG A 191 -45.61 -27.85 -6.45
N ILE A 192 -45.72 -26.94 -7.41
CA ILE A 192 -46.06 -25.53 -7.16
C ILE A 192 -47.57 -25.32 -7.25
N ASN A 193 -48.13 -24.73 -6.19
CA ASN A 193 -49.57 -24.57 -6.04
C ASN A 193 -50.17 -23.59 -7.05
N ASP A 194 -49.39 -22.64 -7.57
CA ASP A 194 -49.83 -21.63 -8.54
C ASP A 194 -50.57 -22.25 -9.74
N PHE A 195 -50.02 -23.34 -10.30
CA PHE A 195 -50.59 -24.03 -11.46
C PHE A 195 -51.88 -24.81 -11.15
N SER A 196 -52.22 -24.96 -9.87
CA SER A 196 -53.48 -25.58 -9.41
C SER A 196 -54.48 -24.56 -8.88
N ARG A 197 -54.02 -23.41 -8.37
CA ARG A 197 -54.83 -22.40 -7.69
C ARG A 197 -55.17 -21.20 -8.55
N ILE A 198 -54.39 -20.92 -9.59
CA ILE A 198 -54.69 -19.90 -10.60
C ILE A 198 -55.33 -20.61 -11.79
N SER A 199 -56.57 -20.22 -12.11
CA SER A 199 -57.36 -20.88 -13.16
C SER A 199 -56.71 -20.68 -14.53
N ALA A 200 -56.60 -21.76 -15.31
CA ALA A 200 -55.97 -21.76 -16.64
C ALA A 200 -54.50 -21.27 -16.67
N TRP A 201 -53.78 -21.31 -15.54
CA TRP A 201 -52.36 -20.95 -15.48
C TRP A 201 -51.47 -22.11 -15.91
N THR A 202 -50.72 -21.92 -17.00
CA THR A 202 -49.81 -22.94 -17.55
C THR A 202 -48.37 -22.46 -17.46
N VAL A 203 -47.40 -23.38 -17.45
CA VAL A 203 -45.96 -23.03 -17.44
C VAL A 203 -45.59 -22.20 -18.68
N GLN A 204 -46.23 -22.45 -19.83
CA GLN A 204 -46.04 -21.64 -21.02
C GLN A 204 -46.52 -20.20 -20.83
N LYS A 205 -47.70 -20.00 -20.23
CA LYS A 205 -48.23 -18.65 -19.94
C LYS A 205 -47.38 -17.93 -18.89
N HIS A 206 -46.88 -18.66 -17.89
CA HIS A 206 -45.96 -18.18 -16.87
C HIS A 206 -44.67 -17.62 -17.49
N ASN A 207 -43.95 -18.44 -18.27
CA ASN A 207 -42.69 -18.01 -18.91
C ASN A 207 -42.91 -16.90 -19.95
N GLN A 208 -44.04 -16.90 -20.66
CA GLN A 208 -44.37 -15.79 -21.57
C GLN A 208 -44.54 -14.48 -20.80
N THR A 209 -45.20 -14.52 -19.65
CA THR A 209 -45.41 -13.32 -18.81
C THR A 209 -44.10 -12.86 -18.18
N HIS A 210 -43.23 -13.78 -17.79
CA HIS A 210 -41.85 -13.48 -17.39
C HIS A 210 -41.08 -12.74 -18.49
N ALA A 211 -41.08 -13.27 -19.72
CA ALA A 211 -40.38 -12.67 -20.85
C ALA A 211 -40.88 -11.25 -21.16
N ASP A 212 -42.21 -11.04 -21.09
CA ASP A 212 -42.82 -9.73 -21.29
C ASP A 212 -42.45 -8.73 -20.16
N ASP A 213 -42.45 -9.18 -18.90
CA ASP A 213 -42.03 -8.38 -17.73
C ASP A 213 -40.55 -7.96 -17.86
N LEU A 214 -39.68 -8.92 -18.20
CA LEU A 214 -38.24 -8.71 -18.38
C LEU A 214 -37.93 -7.74 -19.53
N ALA A 215 -38.60 -7.92 -20.67
CA ALA A 215 -38.44 -7.05 -21.83
C ALA A 215 -38.89 -5.62 -21.56
N TRP A 216 -39.97 -5.45 -20.79
CA TRP A 216 -40.42 -4.13 -20.35
C TRP A 216 -39.41 -3.50 -19.39
N LEU A 217 -38.94 -4.25 -18.38
CA LEU A 217 -38.02 -3.76 -17.36
C LEU A 217 -36.69 -3.30 -17.98
N ARG A 218 -36.07 -4.11 -18.84
CA ARG A 218 -34.82 -3.75 -19.55
C ARG A 218 -34.99 -2.47 -20.34
N ARG A 219 -36.07 -2.35 -21.12
CA ARG A 219 -36.36 -1.14 -21.90
C ARG A 219 -36.49 0.11 -21.03
N GLN A 220 -37.10 0.01 -19.85
CA GLN A 220 -37.24 1.14 -18.93
C GLN A 220 -35.90 1.54 -18.30
N VAL A 221 -35.08 0.57 -17.90
CA VAL A 221 -33.74 0.82 -17.36
C VAL A 221 -32.86 1.49 -18.43
N ASP A 222 -32.83 0.94 -19.65
CA ASP A 222 -32.06 1.50 -20.77
C ASP A 222 -32.49 2.93 -21.12
N GLN A 223 -33.80 3.23 -21.08
CA GLN A 223 -34.32 4.59 -21.31
C GLN A 223 -33.83 5.57 -20.24
N LEU A 224 -33.86 5.16 -18.97
CA LEU A 224 -33.42 5.98 -17.85
C LEU A 224 -31.90 6.22 -17.83
N GLU A 225 -31.11 5.27 -18.34
CA GLU A 225 -29.67 5.43 -18.50
C GLU A 225 -29.32 6.39 -19.64
N ASN A 226 -30.06 6.34 -20.76
CA ASN A 226 -29.82 7.17 -21.94
C ASN A 226 -30.40 8.60 -21.85
N ASP A 227 -31.37 8.87 -20.98
CA ASP A 227 -31.94 10.21 -20.73
C ASP A 227 -30.97 11.17 -19.98
N THR A 228 -29.71 10.78 -19.79
CA THR A 228 -28.67 11.53 -19.05
C THR A 228 -28.18 12.82 -19.74
N GLU A 229 -28.70 13.19 -20.91
CA GLU A 229 -28.42 14.50 -21.53
C GLU A 229 -29.07 15.69 -20.79
N ASN A 230 -30.10 15.45 -19.97
CA ASN A 230 -30.66 16.45 -19.05
C ASN A 230 -30.20 16.16 -17.61
N ASN A 231 -29.15 16.88 -17.20
CA ASN A 231 -28.45 17.06 -15.90
C ASN A 231 -29.01 16.58 -14.52
N ASP A 232 -30.05 15.75 -14.41
CA ASP A 232 -30.59 15.22 -13.14
C ASP A 232 -30.62 13.68 -13.14
N LYS A 233 -29.53 13.06 -12.69
CA LYS A 233 -29.43 11.61 -12.52
C LYS A 233 -30.38 11.15 -11.40
N ARG A 234 -31.47 10.47 -11.76
CA ARG A 234 -32.45 9.89 -10.83
C ARG A 234 -31.94 8.57 -10.22
N ARG A 235 -32.31 8.31 -8.95
CA ARG A 235 -32.01 7.09 -8.21
C ARG A 235 -33.04 6.01 -8.57
N LEU A 236 -32.60 4.85 -9.02
CA LEU A 236 -33.49 3.82 -9.53
C LEU A 236 -33.68 2.67 -8.54
N LEU A 237 -34.93 2.37 -8.19
CA LEU A 237 -35.34 1.21 -7.42
C LEU A 237 -36.25 0.32 -8.28
N VAL A 238 -36.00 -0.99 -8.26
CA VAL A 238 -36.86 -1.99 -8.89
C VAL A 238 -37.60 -2.76 -7.80
N ALA A 239 -38.91 -2.91 -7.94
CA ALA A 239 -39.77 -3.66 -7.04
C ALA A 239 -40.45 -4.81 -7.79
N THR A 240 -40.16 -6.05 -7.36
CA THR A 240 -40.73 -7.26 -7.93
C THR A 240 -41.41 -8.13 -6.89
N HIS A 241 -42.14 -9.15 -7.34
CA HIS A 241 -42.60 -10.20 -6.44
C HIS A 241 -41.54 -11.30 -6.31
N HIS A 242 -41.21 -11.96 -7.42
CA HIS A 242 -40.19 -13.00 -7.43
C HIS A 242 -38.78 -12.39 -7.40
N ALA A 243 -37.83 -13.17 -6.88
CA ALA A 243 -36.47 -12.71 -6.70
C ALA A 243 -35.67 -12.74 -8.03
N PRO A 244 -34.78 -11.74 -8.26
CA PRO A 244 -33.99 -11.61 -9.47
C PRO A 244 -32.67 -12.42 -9.45
N CYS A 245 -32.47 -13.28 -8.45
CA CYS A 245 -31.33 -14.20 -8.38
C CYS A 245 -31.72 -15.52 -7.71
N LEU A 246 -31.09 -16.63 -8.11
CA LEU A 246 -31.27 -17.94 -7.48
C LEU A 246 -30.40 -18.11 -6.22
N GLU A 247 -29.24 -17.45 -6.15
CA GLU A 247 -28.32 -17.61 -5.04
C GLU A 247 -28.77 -16.84 -3.79
N ARG A 248 -28.78 -17.53 -2.64
CA ARG A 248 -29.11 -17.04 -1.29
C ARG A 248 -30.50 -16.40 -1.12
N THR A 249 -31.39 -16.46 -2.11
CA THR A 249 -32.73 -15.83 -2.07
C THR A 249 -33.75 -16.75 -1.40
N SER A 250 -33.44 -18.04 -1.34
CA SER A 250 -34.21 -19.03 -0.58
C SER A 250 -33.49 -19.38 0.72
N HIS A 251 -34.23 -19.88 1.71
CA HIS A 251 -33.66 -20.46 2.93
C HIS A 251 -32.60 -21.52 2.57
N PRO A 252 -31.45 -21.62 3.27
CA PRO A 252 -30.36 -22.54 2.93
C PRO A 252 -30.80 -24.00 2.75
N ASP A 253 -31.76 -24.47 3.56
CA ASP A 253 -32.31 -25.83 3.49
C ASP A 253 -33.14 -26.12 2.23
N HIS A 254 -33.44 -25.08 1.43
CA HIS A 254 -34.25 -25.16 0.23
C HIS A 254 -33.51 -24.71 -1.03
N ALA A 255 -32.26 -24.27 -0.90
CA ALA A 255 -31.44 -23.76 -2.00
C ALA A 255 -31.16 -24.81 -3.09
N ASP A 256 -31.05 -26.09 -2.72
CA ASP A 256 -30.78 -27.20 -3.64
C ASP A 256 -32.04 -27.86 -4.22
N ASN A 257 -33.24 -27.34 -3.91
CA ASN A 257 -34.48 -27.96 -4.37
C ASN A 257 -34.65 -27.81 -5.90
N PRO A 258 -35.16 -28.85 -6.59
CA PRO A 258 -35.28 -28.83 -8.05
C PRO A 258 -36.33 -27.84 -8.58
N TRP A 259 -37.21 -27.31 -7.72
CA TRP A 259 -38.26 -26.35 -8.09
C TRP A 259 -37.96 -24.91 -7.66
N VAL A 260 -36.73 -24.58 -7.22
CA VAL A 260 -36.32 -23.19 -6.84
C VAL A 260 -36.53 -22.20 -8.00
N SER A 261 -36.40 -22.66 -9.24
CA SER A 261 -36.66 -21.86 -10.45
C SER A 261 -38.11 -21.40 -10.59
N ALA A 262 -39.04 -21.88 -9.76
CA ALA A 262 -40.40 -21.37 -9.71
C ALA A 262 -40.52 -20.08 -8.87
N PHE A 263 -39.54 -19.82 -8.01
CA PHE A 263 -39.59 -18.75 -7.01
C PHE A 263 -38.61 -17.61 -7.29
N ALA A 264 -37.62 -17.85 -8.14
CA ALA A 264 -36.61 -16.88 -8.53
C ALA A 264 -36.08 -17.15 -9.95
N THR A 265 -35.50 -16.12 -10.54
CA THR A 265 -34.86 -16.15 -11.88
C THR A 265 -33.48 -15.50 -11.77
N ASP A 266 -32.49 -15.92 -12.54
CA ASP A 266 -31.11 -15.38 -12.42
C ASP A 266 -30.86 -14.24 -13.41
N LEU A 267 -31.28 -13.03 -13.03
CA LEU A 267 -31.15 -11.84 -13.87
C LEU A 267 -29.90 -11.02 -13.54
N LEU A 268 -29.42 -11.11 -12.30
CA LEU A 268 -28.28 -10.32 -11.82
C LEU A 268 -26.92 -10.77 -12.38
N THR A 269 -26.86 -11.94 -13.02
CA THR A 269 -25.67 -12.39 -13.76
C THR A 269 -25.53 -11.76 -15.14
N ASP A 270 -26.64 -11.26 -15.71
CA ASP A 270 -26.68 -10.63 -17.02
C ASP A 270 -26.24 -9.15 -16.94
N ARG A 271 -25.61 -8.64 -18.01
CA ARG A 271 -25.24 -7.22 -18.13
C ARG A 271 -26.49 -6.36 -18.46
N GLY A 272 -26.51 -5.10 -18.02
CA GLY A 272 -27.58 -4.14 -18.35
C GLY A 272 -28.46 -3.70 -17.18
N TRP A 273 -28.01 -3.92 -15.93
CA TRP A 273 -28.71 -3.47 -14.71
C TRP A 273 -27.88 -2.46 -13.90
N ASP A 274 -26.81 -1.91 -14.49
CA ASP A 274 -25.83 -1.07 -13.79
C ASP A 274 -26.43 0.24 -13.24
N GLY A 275 -27.54 0.70 -13.80
CA GLY A 275 -28.32 1.84 -13.31
C GLY A 275 -29.25 1.54 -12.12
N VAL A 276 -29.50 0.29 -11.74
CA VAL A 276 -30.41 -0.08 -10.63
C VAL A 276 -29.67 -0.03 -9.29
N GLU A 277 -30.08 0.86 -8.38
CA GLU A 277 -29.43 1.02 -7.07
C GLU A 277 -29.94 0.02 -6.01
N VAL A 278 -31.24 -0.27 -6.05
CA VAL A 278 -31.91 -1.15 -5.07
C VAL A 278 -32.92 -2.03 -5.79
N TRP A 279 -32.91 -3.33 -5.47
CA TRP A 279 -33.93 -4.27 -5.91
C TRP A 279 -34.68 -4.83 -4.71
N VAL A 280 -36.00 -4.66 -4.69
CA VAL A 280 -36.91 -5.16 -3.66
C VAL A 280 -37.71 -6.31 -4.25
N PHE A 281 -37.82 -7.43 -3.54
CA PHE A 281 -38.67 -8.56 -3.92
C PHE A 281 -39.42 -9.10 -2.69
N GLY A 282 -40.58 -9.74 -2.89
CA GLY A 282 -41.47 -10.15 -1.81
C GLY A 282 -41.57 -11.64 -1.51
N HIS A 283 -41.18 -12.52 -2.44
CA HIS A 283 -41.62 -13.92 -2.43
C HIS A 283 -40.78 -14.91 -1.58
N THR A 284 -39.92 -14.47 -0.64
CA THR A 284 -38.86 -15.36 -0.13
C THR A 284 -39.03 -15.98 1.26
N HIS A 285 -40.08 -15.68 2.05
CA HIS A 285 -40.23 -16.14 3.45
C HIS A 285 -38.96 -15.95 4.33
N TYR A 286 -37.98 -15.19 3.83
CA TYR A 286 -36.61 -15.11 4.31
C TYR A 286 -36.05 -13.76 3.84
N SER A 287 -35.78 -12.86 4.79
CA SER A 287 -35.23 -11.54 4.49
C SER A 287 -33.74 -11.65 4.18
N THR A 288 -33.35 -11.22 2.99
CA THR A 288 -31.98 -11.34 2.50
C THR A 288 -31.53 -10.02 1.92
N ASP A 289 -30.45 -9.46 2.49
CA ASP A 289 -29.77 -8.32 1.90
C ASP A 289 -28.75 -8.82 0.87
N PHE A 290 -28.98 -8.48 -0.40
CA PHE A 290 -28.00 -8.66 -1.45
C PHE A 290 -27.39 -7.32 -1.81
N LEU A 291 -26.15 -7.14 -1.39
CA LEU A 291 -25.26 -6.23 -2.09
C LEU A 291 -24.86 -6.96 -3.37
N LEU A 292 -25.41 -6.56 -4.53
CA LEU A 292 -24.69 -6.71 -5.81
C LEU A 292 -23.25 -6.35 -5.49
N PRO A 293 -22.26 -7.25 -5.72
CA PRO A 293 -20.96 -7.17 -5.07
C PRO A 293 -20.46 -5.75 -5.18
N SER A 294 -20.59 -5.01 -4.07
CA SER A 294 -19.99 -3.70 -3.94
C SER A 294 -18.56 -3.96 -4.29
N ASP A 295 -18.09 -3.29 -5.36
CA ASP A 295 -16.81 -3.52 -6.03
C ASP A 295 -15.88 -4.22 -5.03
N SER A 296 -15.55 -5.52 -5.18
CA SER A 296 -14.96 -6.35 -4.09
C SER A 296 -13.69 -5.75 -3.42
N ARG A 297 -13.20 -4.66 -4.00
CA ARG A 297 -12.14 -3.78 -3.59
C ARG A 297 -12.61 -2.56 -2.77
N ALA A 298 -13.89 -2.39 -2.46
CA ALA A 298 -14.39 -1.29 -1.67
C ALA A 298 -14.00 -1.52 -0.21
N TRP A 299 -13.46 -0.50 0.45
CA TRP A 299 -13.01 -0.60 1.85
C TRP A 299 -14.14 -0.98 2.82
N THR A 300 -15.39 -0.68 2.45
CA THR A 300 -16.61 -1.03 3.18
C THR A 300 -17.06 -2.48 2.99
N ALA A 301 -16.53 -3.20 1.99
CA ALA A 301 -16.88 -4.59 1.69
C ALA A 301 -16.16 -5.62 2.61
N LEU A 302 -15.24 -5.18 3.46
CA LEU A 302 -14.48 -6.06 4.33
C LEU A 302 -15.35 -6.60 5.48
N THR A 303 -15.24 -7.90 5.74
CA THR A 303 -15.87 -8.56 6.89
C THR A 303 -14.78 -9.11 7.82
N PRO A 304 -14.75 -8.72 9.10
CA PRO A 304 -15.60 -7.71 9.76
C PRO A 304 -15.29 -6.28 9.27
N PRO A 305 -16.24 -5.33 9.39
CA PRO A 305 -16.05 -3.96 8.91
C PRO A 305 -14.86 -3.29 9.59
N LEU A 306 -14.20 -2.39 8.84
CA LEU A 306 -13.15 -1.53 9.35
C LEU A 306 -13.73 -0.46 10.27
N ALA A 307 -12.95 0.01 11.24
CA ALA A 307 -13.34 1.14 12.07
C ALA A 307 -13.39 2.42 11.22
N GLU A 308 -14.29 3.35 11.57
CA GLU A 308 -14.53 4.58 10.81
C GLU A 308 -13.26 5.41 10.62
N TRP A 309 -12.46 5.57 11.69
CA TRP A 309 -11.19 6.29 11.62
C TRP A 309 -10.17 5.66 10.65
N ILE A 310 -10.23 4.34 10.40
CA ILE A 310 -9.39 3.67 9.40
C ILE A 310 -9.84 4.07 7.99
N LEU A 311 -11.14 4.15 7.76
CA LEU A 311 -11.72 4.58 6.48
C LEU A 311 -11.35 6.04 6.20
N GLU A 312 -11.42 6.92 7.20
CA GLU A 312 -10.96 8.30 7.12
C GLU A 312 -9.46 8.39 6.82
N ALA A 313 -8.63 7.61 7.52
CA ALA A 313 -7.19 7.57 7.31
C ALA A 313 -6.86 7.20 5.86
N VAL A 314 -7.44 6.11 5.37
CA VAL A 314 -7.22 5.62 4.00
C VAL A 314 -7.75 6.60 2.94
N SER A 315 -8.91 7.23 3.19
CA SER A 315 -9.47 8.27 2.32
C SER A 315 -8.56 9.50 2.23
N SER A 316 -8.03 9.96 3.37
CA SER A 316 -7.08 11.09 3.44
C SER A 316 -5.76 10.81 2.72
N MET A 317 -5.34 9.54 2.66
CA MET A 317 -4.18 9.09 1.90
C MET A 317 -4.46 9.03 0.38
N GLY A 318 -5.70 9.30 -0.04
CA GLY A 318 -6.13 9.34 -1.44
C GLY A 318 -6.50 7.97 -2.03
N PHE A 319 -6.73 6.95 -1.20
CA PHE A 319 -7.05 5.61 -1.69
C PHE A 319 -8.56 5.40 -1.79
N ALA A 320 -9.11 5.56 -2.99
CA ALA A 320 -10.55 5.37 -3.25
C ALA A 320 -11.01 3.90 -3.07
N GLN A 321 -10.15 2.93 -3.39
CA GLN A 321 -10.44 1.49 -3.31
C GLN A 321 -9.19 0.70 -2.90
N MET A 322 -9.41 -0.51 -2.38
CA MET A 322 -8.39 -1.50 -2.08
C MET A 322 -7.70 -2.02 -3.35
N THR A 323 -6.42 -2.32 -3.23
CA THR A 323 -5.73 -3.10 -4.23
C THR A 323 -6.21 -4.56 -4.18
N PRO A 324 -6.10 -5.34 -5.27
CA PRO A 324 -6.42 -6.77 -5.26
C PRO A 324 -5.67 -7.55 -4.16
N VAL A 325 -4.46 -7.09 -3.83
CA VAL A 325 -3.64 -7.66 -2.76
C VAL A 325 -4.25 -7.37 -1.39
N GLN A 326 -4.72 -6.15 -1.14
CA GLN A 326 -5.41 -5.77 0.11
C GLN A 326 -6.71 -6.55 0.26
N ALA A 327 -7.57 -6.55 -0.77
CA ALA A 327 -8.85 -7.25 -0.76
C ALA A 327 -8.71 -8.77 -0.50
N ALA A 328 -7.69 -9.41 -1.07
CA ALA A 328 -7.43 -10.82 -0.83
C ALA A 328 -6.81 -11.12 0.55
N THR A 329 -5.95 -10.23 1.05
CA THR A 329 -5.15 -10.52 2.27
C THR A 329 -5.89 -10.14 3.55
N MET A 330 -6.51 -8.96 3.58
CA MET A 330 -7.06 -8.37 4.80
C MET A 330 -8.12 -9.26 5.48
N PRO A 331 -9.06 -9.92 4.78
CA PRO A 331 -10.03 -10.80 5.43
C PRO A 331 -9.38 -12.00 6.15
N HIS A 332 -8.32 -12.57 5.55
CA HIS A 332 -7.65 -13.73 6.13
C HIS A 332 -6.78 -13.36 7.33
N LEU A 333 -6.08 -12.22 7.25
CA LEU A 333 -5.20 -11.75 8.32
C LEU A 333 -5.98 -11.11 9.48
N ALA A 334 -7.14 -10.50 9.21
CA ALA A 334 -8.07 -10.04 10.24
C ALA A 334 -8.71 -11.23 10.98
N GLY A 335 -8.95 -12.34 10.28
CA GLY A 335 -9.36 -13.61 10.85
C GLY A 335 -8.26 -14.31 11.67
N ASN A 336 -8.45 -15.62 11.90
CA ASN A 336 -7.56 -16.44 12.73
C ASN A 336 -6.59 -17.31 11.90
N LYS A 337 -6.16 -16.86 10.71
CA LYS A 337 -5.35 -17.65 9.78
C LYS A 337 -3.94 -17.10 9.59
N ASP A 338 -2.97 -18.00 9.42
CA ASP A 338 -1.64 -17.67 8.89
C ASP A 338 -1.74 -17.37 7.40
N VAL A 339 -1.01 -16.34 6.93
CA VAL A 339 -1.11 -15.88 5.55
C VAL A 339 0.28 -15.86 4.91
N VAL A 340 0.43 -16.61 3.82
CA VAL A 340 1.58 -16.51 2.92
C VAL A 340 1.12 -15.78 1.69
N MET A 341 1.55 -14.53 1.57
CA MET A 341 1.17 -13.67 0.47
C MET A 341 2.36 -13.47 -0.46
N THR A 342 2.14 -13.84 -1.71
CA THR A 342 3.04 -13.51 -2.79
C THR A 342 2.26 -12.81 -3.90
N PRO A 343 2.38 -11.49 -4.06
CA PRO A 343 1.76 -10.84 -5.19
C PRO A 343 2.57 -11.22 -6.43
N VAL A 344 1.96 -11.91 -7.39
CA VAL A 344 2.44 -11.76 -8.76
C VAL A 344 2.08 -10.33 -9.18
N GLN A 345 2.95 -9.65 -9.92
CA GLN A 345 2.84 -8.21 -10.16
C GLN A 345 1.53 -7.88 -10.89
N ALA A 346 0.50 -7.56 -10.11
CA ALA A 346 -0.87 -7.45 -10.58
C ALA A 346 -1.13 -6.09 -11.22
N ALA A 347 -0.83 -5.97 -12.52
CA ALA A 347 -1.48 -4.94 -13.33
C ALA A 347 -2.94 -5.35 -13.54
N THR A 348 -3.87 -4.70 -12.83
CA THR A 348 -5.29 -4.68 -13.20
C THR A 348 -5.44 -3.94 -14.53
N MET A 349 -6.13 -4.53 -15.52
CA MET A 349 -6.55 -3.82 -16.74
C MET A 349 -7.58 -2.72 -16.42
N PRO A 350 -7.63 -1.61 -17.20
CA PRO A 350 -8.53 -0.50 -16.94
C PRO A 350 -9.94 -0.77 -17.45
N HIS A 351 -10.95 -0.30 -16.72
CA HIS A 351 -12.22 0.09 -17.32
C HIS A 351 -11.98 1.43 -18.02
N LEU A 352 -11.93 1.41 -19.35
CA LEU A 352 -11.86 2.59 -20.20
C LEU A 352 -13.23 3.28 -20.22
N ALA A 353 -13.56 4.00 -19.16
CA ALA A 353 -14.59 5.05 -19.13
C ALA A 353 -14.52 5.81 -17.78
N GLY A 354 -13.70 6.86 -17.72
CA GLY A 354 -13.71 7.83 -16.61
C GLY A 354 -12.39 7.99 -15.86
N ASN A 355 -11.44 8.71 -16.45
CA ASN A 355 -10.35 9.53 -15.88
C ASN A 355 -9.90 9.38 -14.39
N LYS A 356 -9.84 8.18 -13.80
CA LYS A 356 -9.25 7.93 -12.47
C LYS A 356 -8.60 6.55 -12.41
N ASP A 357 -7.31 6.49 -12.73
CA ASP A 357 -6.53 5.25 -12.77
C ASP A 357 -5.75 5.00 -11.46
N VAL A 358 -5.95 3.83 -10.84
CA VAL A 358 -5.07 3.31 -9.76
C VAL A 358 -4.75 1.84 -10.03
N VAL A 359 -3.49 1.54 -10.39
CA VAL A 359 -2.99 0.18 -10.67
C VAL A 359 -1.65 -0.09 -9.97
N ALA A 360 -1.53 -1.30 -9.41
CA ALA A 360 -0.60 -1.70 -8.36
C ALA A 360 0.64 -2.51 -8.85
N VAL A 361 1.84 -1.99 -8.64
CA VAL A 361 3.11 -2.76 -8.74
C VAL A 361 4.11 -2.21 -7.73
N THR A 362 4.71 -3.07 -6.89
CA THR A 362 5.70 -2.74 -5.83
C THR A 362 5.45 -1.37 -5.19
N GLY A 363 4.50 -1.33 -4.26
CA GLY A 363 3.54 -0.24 -4.12
C GLY A 363 2.10 -0.76 -4.22
N SER A 364 1.91 -2.08 -4.30
CA SER A 364 0.62 -2.77 -4.38
C SER A 364 -0.22 -2.71 -3.10
N GLY A 365 0.08 -1.78 -2.19
CA GLY A 365 -0.61 -1.68 -0.91
C GLY A 365 -0.28 -2.79 0.09
N LYS A 366 0.80 -3.58 -0.11
CA LYS A 366 1.22 -4.66 0.83
C LYS A 366 1.33 -4.16 2.26
N THR A 367 1.96 -3.01 2.44
CA THR A 367 2.19 -2.40 3.75
C THR A 367 0.87 -2.16 4.48
N LEU A 368 -0.12 -1.54 3.82
CA LEU A 368 -1.46 -1.38 4.40
C LEU A 368 -2.21 -2.72 4.54
N ALA A 369 -1.98 -3.68 3.64
CA ALA A 369 -2.61 -5.01 3.68
C ALA A 369 -2.27 -5.80 4.96
N TYR A 370 -1.11 -5.53 5.59
CA TYR A 370 -0.77 -6.10 6.89
C TYR A 370 -0.83 -5.11 8.06
N LEU A 371 -0.60 -3.82 7.85
CA LEU A 371 -0.65 -2.82 8.93
C LEU A 371 -2.07 -2.61 9.46
N ILE A 372 -3.06 -2.48 8.56
CA ILE A 372 -4.45 -2.26 8.95
C ILE A 372 -4.97 -3.42 9.82
N PRO A 373 -4.88 -4.71 9.39
CA PRO A 373 -5.31 -5.80 10.24
C PRO A 373 -4.46 -5.95 11.51
N ALA A 374 -3.16 -5.64 11.49
CA ALA A 374 -2.34 -5.65 12.70
C ALA A 374 -2.87 -4.64 13.74
N VAL A 375 -3.08 -3.38 13.34
CA VAL A 375 -3.59 -2.32 14.23
C VAL A 375 -5.01 -2.65 14.70
N GLN A 376 -5.90 -3.08 13.80
CA GLN A 376 -7.28 -3.43 14.13
C GLN A 376 -7.34 -4.55 15.18
N ARG A 377 -6.43 -5.53 15.12
CA ARG A 377 -6.38 -6.63 16.09
C ARG A 377 -5.88 -6.18 17.46
N LEU A 378 -4.83 -5.36 17.50
CA LEU A 378 -4.31 -4.80 18.75
C LEU A 378 -5.34 -3.91 19.46
N LEU A 379 -6.17 -3.19 18.70
CA LEU A 379 -7.20 -2.31 19.24
C LEU A 379 -8.51 -3.02 19.62
N ARG A 380 -8.70 -4.27 19.18
CA ARG A 380 -9.87 -5.10 19.54
C ARG A 380 -9.62 -5.98 20.78
N LEU A 381 -8.48 -5.84 21.45
CA LEU A 381 -8.23 -6.54 22.71
C LEU A 381 -9.15 -5.99 23.81
N ASP A 382 -9.67 -6.86 24.66
CA ASP A 382 -10.54 -6.45 25.79
C ASP A 382 -9.76 -5.63 26.84
N GLU A 383 -8.46 -5.92 27.00
CA GLU A 383 -7.56 -5.25 27.93
C GLU A 383 -6.33 -4.69 27.22
N PRO A 384 -5.78 -3.55 27.69
CA PRO A 384 -4.53 -3.01 27.17
C PRO A 384 -3.35 -3.95 27.47
N THR A 385 -2.38 -3.97 26.57
CA THR A 385 -1.13 -4.73 26.76
C THR A 385 -0.41 -4.30 28.03
N LYS A 386 0.03 -5.25 28.85
CA LYS A 386 0.78 -4.98 30.09
C LYS A 386 2.13 -4.31 29.77
N ARG A 387 2.71 -3.65 30.77
CA ARG A 387 4.02 -3.02 30.62
C ARG A 387 5.07 -4.04 30.18
N HIS A 388 5.93 -3.61 29.26
CA HIS A 388 7.04 -4.41 28.70
C HIS A 388 6.63 -5.65 27.89
N GLU A 389 5.34 -5.81 27.57
CA GLU A 389 4.85 -6.88 26.71
C GLU A 389 4.70 -6.42 25.25
N VAL A 390 5.19 -7.24 24.33
CA VAL A 390 5.10 -7.02 22.88
C VAL A 390 3.94 -7.86 22.31
N ALA A 391 3.04 -7.21 21.58
CA ALA A 391 1.89 -7.86 20.94
C ALA A 391 2.12 -8.18 19.46
N ALA A 392 2.88 -7.35 18.73
CA ALA A 392 3.17 -7.55 17.32
C ALA A 392 4.61 -7.18 16.94
N ILE A 393 5.19 -7.93 16.00
CA ILE A 393 6.52 -7.67 15.45
C ILE A 393 6.48 -7.70 13.93
N ILE A 394 7.05 -6.68 13.30
CA ILE A 394 7.27 -6.59 11.85
C ILE A 394 8.77 -6.60 11.57
N VAL A 395 9.24 -7.60 10.85
CA VAL A 395 10.64 -7.77 10.48
C VAL A 395 10.84 -7.40 9.02
N SER A 396 11.84 -6.56 8.76
CA SER A 396 12.20 -6.10 7.42
C SER A 396 13.71 -6.22 7.18
N PRO A 397 14.17 -6.63 5.98
CA PRO A 397 15.58 -6.92 5.73
C PRO A 397 16.48 -5.69 5.66
N THR A 398 15.91 -4.50 5.43
CA THR A 398 16.68 -3.24 5.33
C THR A 398 16.21 -2.23 6.36
N ARG A 399 17.14 -1.37 6.78
CA ARG A 399 16.86 -0.31 7.76
C ARG A 399 15.89 0.72 7.20
N GLU A 400 16.03 0.99 5.92
CA GLU A 400 15.25 1.98 5.18
C GLU A 400 13.80 1.52 5.01
N LEU A 401 13.57 0.24 4.66
CA LEU A 401 12.22 -0.30 4.58
C LEU A 401 11.54 -0.34 5.96
N ALA A 402 12.28 -0.72 7.02
CA ALA A 402 11.74 -0.68 8.38
C ALA A 402 11.31 0.75 8.79
N ALA A 403 12.15 1.76 8.53
CA ALA A 403 11.83 3.15 8.81
C ALA A 403 10.61 3.64 8.00
N GLN A 404 10.49 3.19 6.75
CA GLN A 404 9.34 3.52 5.91
C GLN A 404 8.04 2.91 6.45
N ILE A 405 8.04 1.62 6.81
CA ILE A 405 6.86 0.96 7.40
C ILE A 405 6.45 1.69 8.68
N HIS A 406 7.41 2.10 9.49
CA HIS A 406 7.16 2.89 10.70
C HIS A 406 6.51 4.24 10.41
N SER A 407 6.97 4.97 9.38
CA SER A 407 6.35 6.23 8.95
C SER A 407 4.89 6.05 8.49
N VAL A 408 4.61 4.98 7.73
CA VAL A 408 3.24 4.65 7.29
C VAL A 408 2.37 4.30 8.51
N LEU A 409 2.89 3.53 9.47
CA LEU A 409 2.17 3.22 10.71
C LEU A 409 1.85 4.49 11.50
N LEU A 410 2.81 5.41 11.69
CA LEU A 410 2.56 6.68 12.37
C LEU A 410 1.48 7.51 11.67
N SER A 411 1.45 7.49 10.33
CA SER A 411 0.44 8.19 9.55
C SER A 411 -0.96 7.62 9.77
N LEU A 412 -1.09 6.31 9.95
CA LEU A 412 -2.37 5.67 10.35
C LEU A 412 -2.76 6.00 11.79
N LEU A 413 -1.80 5.93 12.73
CA LEU A 413 -2.08 6.13 14.16
C LEU A 413 -2.54 7.56 14.51
N ARG A 414 -2.21 8.55 13.68
CA ARG A 414 -2.70 9.93 13.82
C ARG A 414 -4.22 10.06 13.75
N PHE A 415 -4.90 9.11 13.10
CA PHE A 415 -6.36 9.09 13.00
C PHE A 415 -7.02 8.36 14.18
N HIS A 416 -6.27 7.67 15.03
CA HIS A 416 -6.78 7.04 16.24
C HIS A 416 -6.47 7.92 17.46
N PRO A 417 -7.45 8.69 18.01
CA PRO A 417 -7.17 9.74 19.00
C PRO A 417 -6.36 9.26 20.22
N PRO A 418 -6.69 8.12 20.87
CA PRO A 418 -5.92 7.63 22.02
C PRO A 418 -4.48 7.25 21.69
N SER A 419 -4.20 6.80 20.45
CA SER A 419 -2.83 6.50 20.03
C SER A 419 -2.10 7.78 19.63
N ALA A 420 -2.80 8.73 18.99
CA ALA A 420 -2.23 9.99 18.52
C ALA A 420 -1.73 10.87 19.67
N GLU A 421 -2.45 10.92 20.79
CA GLU A 421 -2.04 11.67 22.00
C GLU A 421 -0.72 11.18 22.60
N LEU A 422 -0.39 9.90 22.41
CA LEU A 422 0.83 9.29 22.94
C LEU A 422 2.05 9.51 22.03
N LEU A 423 1.85 9.82 20.75
CA LEU A 423 2.96 9.96 19.80
C LEU A 423 3.96 11.05 20.21
N PRO A 424 3.55 12.27 20.62
CA PRO A 424 4.48 13.30 21.09
C PRO A 424 5.25 12.88 22.35
N CYS A 425 4.66 12.06 23.21
CA CYS A 425 5.31 11.53 24.41
C CYS A 425 6.42 10.52 24.11
N LEU A 426 6.51 10.01 22.87
CA LEU A 426 7.61 9.14 22.45
C LEU A 426 8.88 9.92 22.10
N ASP A 427 8.75 11.22 21.84
CA ASP A 427 9.89 12.12 21.64
C ASP A 427 10.38 12.75 22.95
N SER A 428 9.60 12.62 24.04
CA SER A 428 9.91 13.21 25.33
C SER A 428 10.68 12.25 26.24
N ASP A 429 11.53 12.85 27.07
CA ASP A 429 12.19 12.15 28.16
C ASP A 429 11.27 11.97 29.38
N GLU A 430 9.99 11.64 29.18
CA GLU A 430 9.04 11.30 30.26
C GLU A 430 8.56 9.84 30.19
N LYS A 431 8.13 9.30 31.33
CA LYS A 431 7.54 7.95 31.36
C LYS A 431 6.14 8.02 30.77
N ARG A 432 5.79 7.03 29.94
CA ARG A 432 4.47 6.98 29.32
C ARG A 432 3.35 6.90 30.40
N PRO A 433 2.27 7.69 30.28
CA PRO A 433 1.10 7.58 31.16
C PRO A 433 0.39 6.23 30.97
N GLY A 434 -0.32 5.78 32.01
CA GLY A 434 -1.16 4.59 31.93
C GLY A 434 -2.34 4.80 30.98
N THR A 435 -2.71 3.78 30.22
CA THR A 435 -3.88 3.80 29.34
C THR A 435 -4.93 2.81 29.82
N SER A 436 -6.17 3.27 29.96
CA SER A 436 -7.32 2.43 30.30
C SER A 436 -7.90 1.69 29.10
N GLN A 437 -7.64 2.19 27.89
CA GLN A 437 -8.08 1.57 26.62
C GLN A 437 -6.90 0.97 25.85
N PRO A 438 -7.15 -0.01 24.96
CA PRO A 438 -6.15 -0.52 24.03
C PRO A 438 -5.61 0.60 23.13
N VAL A 439 -4.28 0.71 23.05
CA VAL A 439 -3.60 1.66 22.17
C VAL A 439 -2.43 0.97 21.48
N VAL A 440 -1.98 1.53 20.37
CA VAL A 440 -0.79 1.03 19.66
C VAL A 440 0.37 1.97 19.90
N VAL A 441 1.47 1.45 20.44
CA VAL A 441 2.69 2.20 20.69
C VAL A 441 3.84 1.57 19.90
N PRO A 442 4.29 2.23 18.82
CA PRO A 442 5.32 1.70 17.94
C PRO A 442 6.74 1.97 18.48
N GLN A 443 7.69 1.10 18.15
CA GLN A 443 9.12 1.37 18.24
C GLN A 443 9.85 0.88 16.99
N LEU A 444 10.75 1.71 16.45
CA LEU A 444 11.64 1.38 15.33
C LEU A 444 13.01 0.89 15.85
N LEU A 445 13.44 -0.29 15.39
CA LEU A 445 14.70 -0.94 15.81
C LEU A 445 15.61 -1.21 14.62
N VAL A 446 16.49 -0.25 14.33
CA VAL A 446 17.42 -0.32 13.19
C VAL A 446 18.85 -0.02 13.62
N GLY A 447 19.81 -0.76 13.07
CA GLY A 447 21.22 -0.55 13.40
C GLY A 447 21.77 0.79 12.89
N GLY A 448 22.83 1.30 13.51
CA GLY A 448 23.66 2.40 13.00
C GLY A 448 23.18 3.82 13.30
N THR A 449 21.95 4.00 13.81
CA THR A 449 21.44 5.28 14.31
C THR A 449 21.46 5.32 15.84
N THR A 450 20.94 4.27 16.48
CA THR A 450 20.89 4.12 17.94
C THR A 450 21.76 2.97 18.41
N THR A 451 22.16 3.03 19.68
CA THR A 451 22.82 1.92 20.38
C THR A 451 21.78 0.95 20.96
N PRO A 452 22.11 -0.35 21.14
CA PRO A 452 21.18 -1.31 21.76
C PRO A 452 20.73 -0.88 23.17
N ALA A 453 21.59 -0.19 23.92
CA ALA A 453 21.28 0.34 25.24
C ALA A 453 20.21 1.45 25.17
N GLN A 454 20.28 2.34 24.18
CA GLN A 454 19.25 3.36 23.96
C GLN A 454 17.91 2.75 23.56
N ASP A 455 17.92 1.75 22.68
CA ASP A 455 16.69 1.04 22.28
C ASP A 455 16.02 0.34 23.46
N LEU A 456 16.82 -0.28 24.35
CA LEU A 456 16.32 -0.91 25.57
C LEU A 456 15.80 0.13 26.57
N ALA A 457 16.50 1.25 26.76
CA ALA A 457 16.05 2.32 27.63
C ALA A 457 14.71 2.89 27.16
N PHE A 458 14.55 3.12 25.85
CA PHE A 458 13.29 3.52 25.24
C PHE A 458 12.18 2.47 25.49
N PHE A 459 12.49 1.19 25.29
CA PHE A 459 11.54 0.10 25.51
C PHE A 459 11.04 0.05 26.97
N LEU A 460 11.96 0.14 27.93
CA LEU A 460 11.65 0.15 29.36
C LEU A 460 10.83 1.38 29.78
N ARG A 461 11.01 2.50 29.08
CA ARG A 461 10.35 3.76 29.39
C ARG A 461 8.93 3.85 28.83
N HIS A 462 8.75 3.50 27.56
CA HIS A 462 7.49 3.70 26.84
C HIS A 462 6.66 2.42 26.67
N SER A 463 7.23 1.24 26.99
CA SER A 463 6.57 -0.06 26.85
C SER A 463 5.83 -0.22 25.51
N PRO A 464 6.56 -0.18 24.37
CA PRO A 464 5.96 -0.32 23.06
C PRO A 464 5.44 -1.75 22.85
N ASN A 465 4.28 -1.85 22.22
CA ASN A 465 3.60 -3.13 21.97
C ASN A 465 3.66 -3.58 20.50
N LEU A 466 4.10 -2.70 19.58
CA LEU A 466 4.36 -3.02 18.18
C LEU A 466 5.81 -2.65 17.82
N LEU A 467 6.62 -3.65 17.48
CA LEU A 467 8.02 -3.43 17.09
C LEU A 467 8.19 -3.55 15.58
N ILE A 468 8.89 -2.59 14.96
CA ILE A 468 9.30 -2.64 13.55
C ILE A 468 10.81 -2.68 13.51
N ALA A 469 11.40 -3.74 12.97
CA ALA A 469 12.82 -4.00 13.21
C ALA A 469 13.57 -4.65 12.05
N SER A 470 14.87 -4.38 12.01
CA SER A 470 15.85 -5.20 11.29
C SER A 470 16.24 -6.44 12.10
N PRO A 471 16.48 -7.62 11.47
CA PRO A 471 16.68 -8.88 12.19
C PRO A 471 17.76 -8.83 13.27
N GLY A 472 18.93 -8.26 12.96
CA GLY A 472 20.05 -8.20 13.89
C GLY A 472 19.73 -7.41 15.16
N ARG A 473 19.16 -6.20 15.01
CA ARG A 473 18.83 -5.34 16.16
C ARG A 473 17.66 -5.90 16.98
N LEU A 474 16.72 -6.58 16.33
CA LEU A 474 15.61 -7.24 17.02
C LEU A 474 16.10 -8.38 17.93
N VAL A 475 17.02 -9.22 17.45
CA VAL A 475 17.61 -10.30 18.28
C VAL A 475 18.30 -9.73 19.51
N GLU A 476 19.04 -8.63 19.36
CA GLU A 476 19.73 -7.96 20.47
C GLU A 476 18.74 -7.44 21.53
N LEU A 477 17.63 -6.85 21.11
CA LEU A 477 16.61 -6.36 22.05
C LEU A 477 15.89 -7.53 22.76
N LEU A 478 15.44 -8.54 21.99
CA LEU A 478 14.80 -9.75 22.54
C LEU A 478 15.77 -10.60 23.40
N ALA A 479 17.08 -10.31 23.36
CA ALA A 479 18.06 -10.92 24.26
C ALA A 479 17.90 -10.46 25.71
N SER A 480 17.35 -9.26 25.93
CA SER A 480 17.15 -8.68 27.25
C SER A 480 16.07 -9.43 28.04
N PRO A 481 16.28 -9.70 29.36
CA PRO A 481 15.27 -10.35 30.19
C PRO A 481 14.04 -9.48 30.46
N HIS A 482 14.09 -8.19 30.16
CA HIS A 482 13.01 -7.23 30.42
C HIS A 482 12.00 -7.11 29.27
N VAL A 483 12.25 -7.78 28.15
CA VAL A 483 11.39 -7.72 26.96
C VAL A 483 10.59 -9.01 26.92
N HIS A 484 9.28 -8.90 27.11
CA HIS A 484 8.41 -10.07 27.23
C HIS A 484 7.55 -10.25 25.99
N CYS A 485 7.47 -11.48 25.49
CA CYS A 485 6.56 -11.89 24.42
C CYS A 485 5.74 -13.09 24.89
N PRO A 486 4.88 -12.94 25.91
CA PRO A 486 4.15 -14.06 26.46
C PRO A 486 3.06 -14.51 25.47
N GLN A 487 2.68 -15.79 25.54
CA GLN A 487 1.67 -16.38 24.66
C GLN A 487 0.28 -15.76 24.82
N SER A 488 0.01 -15.09 25.94
CA SER A 488 -1.25 -14.41 26.23
C SER A 488 -1.41 -13.08 25.48
N SER A 489 -0.32 -12.36 25.20
CA SER A 489 -0.39 -11.03 24.56
C SER A 489 0.28 -10.96 23.19
N PHE A 490 1.22 -11.84 22.87
CA PHE A 490 1.84 -11.89 21.55
C PHE A 490 0.92 -12.53 20.51
N ASP A 491 0.49 -11.75 19.52
CA ASP A 491 -0.54 -12.15 18.57
C ASP A 491 0.02 -12.36 17.15
N LEU A 492 0.94 -11.50 16.69
CA LEU A 492 1.28 -11.37 15.26
C LEU A 492 2.78 -11.19 14.98
N LEU A 493 3.30 -11.97 14.04
CA LEU A 493 4.62 -11.83 13.44
C LEU A 493 4.50 -11.59 11.92
N ILE A 494 5.03 -10.49 11.42
CA ILE A 494 5.06 -10.19 9.98
C ILE A 494 6.51 -10.23 9.49
N LEU A 495 6.75 -10.96 8.40
CA LEU A 495 8.02 -11.00 7.69
C LEU A 495 7.82 -10.33 6.32
N ASP A 496 8.29 -9.09 6.18
CA ASP A 496 8.24 -8.35 4.91
C ASP A 496 9.51 -8.56 4.08
N GLU A 497 9.38 -8.63 2.76
CA GLU A 497 10.42 -9.07 1.81
C GLU A 497 11.09 -10.38 2.28
N ALA A 498 10.26 -11.36 2.60
CA ALA A 498 10.68 -12.61 3.24
C ALA A 498 11.71 -13.41 2.43
N ASP A 499 11.72 -13.30 1.10
CA ASP A 499 12.72 -13.88 0.21
C ASP A 499 14.14 -13.39 0.52
N ARG A 500 14.30 -12.13 0.93
CA ARG A 500 15.61 -11.58 1.34
C ARG A 500 15.94 -11.93 2.78
N LEU A 501 14.95 -11.95 3.67
CA LEU A 501 15.15 -12.40 5.05
C LEU A 501 15.61 -13.86 5.12
N LEU A 502 15.34 -14.63 4.07
CA LEU A 502 15.71 -16.03 3.88
C LEU A 502 17.13 -16.27 3.34
N ASP A 503 17.82 -15.25 2.85
CA ASP A 503 19.17 -15.41 2.33
C ASP A 503 20.14 -15.85 3.45
N LEU A 504 21.24 -16.52 3.06
CA LEU A 504 22.23 -17.12 3.97
C LEU A 504 22.73 -16.16 5.08
N GLY A 505 22.70 -14.85 4.84
CA GLY A 505 23.12 -13.82 5.79
C GLY A 505 22.18 -13.55 6.97
N PHE A 506 20.87 -13.84 6.87
CA PHE A 506 19.90 -13.52 7.93
C PHE A 506 19.32 -14.74 8.65
N LYS A 507 19.55 -15.94 8.13
CA LYS A 507 19.02 -17.20 8.66
C LYS A 507 19.28 -17.41 10.16
N GLN A 508 20.50 -17.14 10.62
CA GLN A 508 20.87 -17.27 12.04
C GLN A 508 20.10 -16.28 12.93
N HIS A 509 19.97 -15.03 12.48
CA HIS A 509 19.22 -14.02 13.21
C HIS A 509 17.72 -14.35 13.30
N LEU A 510 17.12 -14.80 12.19
CA LEU A 510 15.72 -15.25 12.19
C LEU A 510 15.49 -16.43 13.14
N GLN A 511 16.36 -17.44 13.13
CA GLN A 511 16.25 -18.55 14.08
C GLN A 511 16.34 -18.07 15.54
N GLY A 512 17.23 -17.11 15.81
CA GLY A 512 17.32 -16.45 17.11
C GLY A 512 16.03 -15.75 17.54
N ILE A 513 15.38 -15.02 16.63
CA ILE A 513 14.07 -14.38 16.87
C ILE A 513 13.01 -15.45 17.15
N LEU A 514 12.83 -16.40 16.24
CA LEU A 514 11.78 -17.41 16.32
C LEU A 514 11.90 -18.31 17.56
N SER A 515 13.12 -18.52 18.08
CA SER A 515 13.35 -19.28 19.31
C SER A 515 12.83 -18.60 20.57
N ARG A 516 12.67 -17.27 20.55
CA ARG A 516 12.22 -16.46 21.69
C ARG A 516 10.75 -16.07 21.61
N LEU A 517 10.12 -16.27 20.45
CA LEU A 517 8.71 -16.00 20.23
C LEU A 517 7.84 -17.22 20.54
N PRO A 518 6.59 -17.02 21.03
CA PRO A 518 5.71 -18.14 21.34
C PRO A 518 5.34 -18.91 20.07
N LYS A 519 5.16 -20.23 20.22
CA LYS A 519 4.80 -21.12 19.09
C LYS A 519 3.38 -20.88 18.58
N GLN A 520 2.47 -20.50 19.48
CA GLN A 520 1.11 -20.08 19.12
C GLN A 520 1.13 -18.58 18.84
N ARG A 521 1.19 -18.25 17.56
CA ARG A 521 1.19 -16.89 17.03
C ARG A 521 0.68 -16.94 15.60
N ARG A 522 0.18 -15.83 15.07
CA ARG A 522 -0.08 -15.70 13.64
C ARG A 522 1.19 -15.24 12.93
N THR A 523 1.49 -15.83 11.78
CA THR A 523 2.63 -15.41 10.96
C THR A 523 2.16 -15.00 9.57
N GLY A 524 2.46 -13.75 9.20
CA GLY A 524 2.24 -13.19 7.88
C GLY A 524 3.55 -13.13 7.10
N LEU A 525 3.64 -13.83 5.98
CA LEU A 525 4.81 -13.82 5.10
C LEU A 525 4.48 -13.02 3.83
N PHE A 526 5.21 -11.92 3.62
CA PHE A 526 5.02 -11.04 2.48
C PHE A 526 6.29 -11.02 1.64
N SER A 527 6.20 -11.47 0.40
CA SER A 527 7.33 -11.39 -0.54
C SER A 527 6.84 -11.17 -1.96
N ALA A 528 7.58 -10.39 -2.75
CA ALA A 528 7.28 -10.22 -4.17
C ALA A 528 7.61 -11.46 -5.03
N SER A 529 8.33 -12.46 -4.49
CA SER A 529 8.75 -13.63 -5.26
C SER A 529 8.41 -14.96 -4.55
N VAL A 530 7.77 -15.89 -5.27
CA VAL A 530 7.30 -17.20 -4.75
C VAL A 530 8.41 -18.25 -4.67
N GLY A 531 9.67 -17.85 -4.47
CA GLY A 531 10.82 -18.76 -4.60
C GLY A 531 10.76 -19.99 -3.67
N GLU A 532 11.44 -21.08 -4.05
CA GLU A 532 11.53 -22.35 -3.29
C GLU A 532 11.90 -22.16 -1.81
N ALA A 533 12.65 -21.10 -1.47
CA ALA A 533 13.04 -20.73 -0.12
C ALA A 533 11.84 -20.41 0.81
N VAL A 534 10.72 -19.92 0.28
CA VAL A 534 9.49 -19.68 1.07
C VAL A 534 8.96 -20.99 1.66
N THR A 535 9.14 -22.11 0.94
CA THR A 535 8.77 -23.46 1.40
C THR A 535 9.58 -23.89 2.62
N GLU A 536 10.84 -23.45 2.75
CA GLU A 536 11.66 -23.74 3.93
C GLU A 536 11.17 -22.98 5.18
N ILE A 537 10.78 -21.70 5.07
CA ILE A 537 10.19 -20.97 6.21
C ILE A 537 8.79 -21.50 6.58
N ILE A 538 7.99 -21.96 5.61
CA ILE A 538 6.72 -22.65 5.89
C ILE A 538 6.93 -23.79 6.88
N ARG A 539 8.05 -24.52 6.79
CA ARG A 539 8.39 -25.60 7.72
C ARG A 539 8.86 -25.12 9.11
N VAL A 540 9.33 -23.89 9.25
CA VAL A 540 9.99 -23.40 10.47
C VAL A 540 9.04 -22.64 11.40
N GLY A 541 7.92 -22.08 10.91
CA GLY A 541 7.08 -21.24 11.77
C GLY A 541 5.63 -20.98 11.38
N LEU A 542 5.10 -21.58 10.31
CA LEU A 542 3.72 -21.39 9.86
C LEU A 542 2.86 -22.62 10.20
N ARG A 543 1.63 -22.39 10.65
CA ARG A 543 0.62 -23.41 10.97
C ARG A 543 -0.52 -23.31 9.96
N ASN A 544 -0.62 -24.28 9.04
CA ASN A 544 -1.65 -24.35 8.00
C ASN A 544 -1.85 -23.00 7.25
N PRO A 545 -0.82 -22.46 6.57
CA PRO A 545 -0.89 -21.15 5.95
C PRO A 545 -1.84 -21.13 4.74
N VAL A 546 -2.63 -20.07 4.63
CA VAL A 546 -3.35 -19.74 3.39
C VAL A 546 -2.35 -19.11 2.42
N LYS A 547 -2.13 -19.76 1.27
CA LYS A 547 -1.29 -19.23 0.21
C LYS A 547 -2.12 -18.37 -0.74
N ILE A 548 -1.79 -17.08 -0.81
CA ILE A 548 -2.45 -16.11 -1.67
C ILE A 548 -1.50 -15.73 -2.80
N GLU A 549 -1.83 -16.16 -4.02
CA GLU A 549 -1.15 -15.80 -5.26
C GLU A 549 -2.10 -15.00 -6.16
N VAL A 550 -1.89 -13.70 -6.25
CA VAL A 550 -2.65 -12.84 -7.17
C VAL A 550 -1.97 -12.89 -8.53
N ARG A 551 -2.60 -13.48 -9.57
CA ARG A 551 -2.04 -13.62 -10.94
C ARG A 551 -2.78 -12.76 -11.96
N VAL A 552 -2.06 -12.19 -12.94
CA VAL A 552 -2.65 -11.48 -14.09
C VAL A 552 -2.90 -12.45 -15.23
N ARG A 553 -4.12 -12.46 -15.76
CA ARG A 553 -4.47 -13.12 -17.02
C ARG A 553 -4.63 -12.05 -18.10
N ILE A 554 -3.71 -11.99 -19.06
CA ILE A 554 -3.87 -11.14 -20.25
C ILE A 554 -4.51 -12.02 -21.32
N LYS A 555 -5.69 -11.62 -21.82
CA LYS A 555 -6.32 -12.23 -23.00
C LYS A 555 -5.83 -11.50 -24.24
N ASP A 556 -4.75 -11.97 -24.85
CA ASP A 556 -4.38 -11.61 -26.23
C ASP A 556 -4.87 -12.74 -27.15
N GLY A 557 -6.07 -12.59 -27.72
CA GLY A 557 -6.68 -13.62 -28.56
C GLY A 557 -7.01 -14.93 -27.83
N SER A 558 -7.05 -16.04 -28.58
CA SER A 558 -7.41 -17.38 -28.11
C SER A 558 -6.35 -18.08 -27.23
N LEU A 559 -5.23 -17.42 -26.91
CA LEU A 559 -4.15 -17.97 -26.08
C LEU A 559 -4.04 -17.19 -24.76
N VAL A 560 -4.39 -17.86 -23.66
CA VAL A 560 -4.22 -17.31 -22.29
C VAL A 560 -2.75 -17.43 -21.89
N GLN A 561 -1.99 -16.33 -21.92
CA GLN A 561 -0.62 -16.30 -21.39
C GLN A 561 -0.58 -15.77 -19.95
N GLU A 562 -0.08 -16.58 -19.02
CA GLU A 562 0.21 -16.17 -17.64
C GLU A 562 1.55 -15.42 -17.59
N ARG A 563 1.55 -14.11 -17.32
CA ARG A 563 2.78 -13.31 -17.16
C ARG A 563 2.95 -12.81 -15.72
N LYS A 564 4.20 -12.82 -15.25
CA LYS A 564 4.58 -12.31 -13.91
C LYS A 564 4.80 -10.80 -13.85
N ILE A 565 4.74 -10.13 -15.00
CA ILE A 565 5.15 -8.74 -15.21
C ILE A 565 3.90 -7.85 -15.36
N PRO A 566 3.88 -6.62 -14.83
CA PRO A 566 2.77 -5.71 -15.03
C PRO A 566 2.70 -5.16 -16.46
N ALA A 567 1.48 -4.99 -16.97
CA ALA A 567 1.24 -4.45 -18.32
C ALA A 567 1.78 -3.03 -18.54
N SER A 568 1.99 -2.24 -17.47
CA SER A 568 2.52 -0.87 -17.54
C SER A 568 4.06 -0.78 -17.61
N LEU A 569 4.77 -1.86 -17.31
CA LEU A 569 6.23 -1.89 -17.27
C LEU A 569 6.77 -2.54 -18.54
N GLN A 570 7.45 -1.76 -19.38
CA GLN A 570 8.19 -2.27 -20.52
C GLN A 570 9.59 -2.68 -20.05
N MET A 571 9.86 -3.98 -20.07
CA MET A 571 11.18 -4.53 -19.75
C MET A 571 11.92 -4.83 -21.05
N THR A 572 12.98 -4.07 -21.29
CA THR A 572 13.77 -4.16 -22.52
C THR A 572 15.24 -4.44 -22.25
N TYR A 573 15.96 -4.91 -23.27
CA TYR A 573 17.40 -5.08 -23.25
C TYR A 573 18.05 -4.41 -24.45
N THR A 574 19.31 -3.99 -24.28
CA THR A 574 20.19 -3.55 -25.36
C THR A 574 21.54 -4.25 -25.23
N ILE A 575 22.14 -4.57 -26.37
CA ILE A 575 23.44 -5.26 -26.44
C ILE A 575 24.46 -4.23 -26.90
N LYS A 576 25.45 -3.92 -26.06
CA LYS A 576 26.51 -2.95 -26.37
C LYS A 576 27.86 -3.42 -25.80
N PRO A 577 28.97 -3.24 -26.53
CA PRO A 577 30.32 -3.33 -25.98
C PRO A 577 30.49 -2.44 -24.74
N ALA A 578 31.46 -2.75 -23.90
CA ALA A 578 31.66 -2.05 -22.63
C ALA A 578 31.88 -0.55 -22.82
N SER A 579 32.74 -0.15 -23.76
CA SER A 579 33.04 1.26 -24.05
C SER A 579 31.82 2.06 -24.49
N GLN A 580 30.82 1.40 -25.07
CA GLN A 580 29.61 2.03 -25.59
C GLN A 580 28.48 2.15 -24.57
N LYS A 581 28.51 1.41 -23.44
CA LYS A 581 27.42 1.42 -22.45
C LYS A 581 27.14 2.80 -21.84
N LEU A 582 28.18 3.54 -21.43
CA LEU A 582 28.00 4.86 -20.81
C LEU A 582 27.54 5.94 -21.83
N PRO A 583 28.13 6.03 -23.04
CA PRO A 583 27.59 6.88 -24.10
C PRO A 583 26.14 6.54 -24.47
N ALA A 584 25.81 5.24 -24.56
CA ALA A 584 24.46 4.77 -24.82
C ALA A 584 23.48 5.23 -23.74
N LEU A 585 23.87 5.14 -22.45
CA LEU A 585 23.06 5.68 -21.35
C LEU A 585 22.78 7.18 -21.53
N CYS A 586 23.79 7.97 -21.88
CA CYS A 586 23.64 9.41 -22.08
C CYS A 586 22.71 9.74 -23.27
N ARG A 587 22.87 9.04 -24.41
CA ARG A 587 22.02 9.21 -25.60
C ARG A 587 20.59 8.77 -25.35
N LEU A 588 20.40 7.64 -24.67
CA LEU A 588 19.07 7.14 -24.28
C LEU A 588 18.30 8.20 -23.47
N LEU A 589 18.95 8.86 -22.51
CA LEU A 589 18.31 9.91 -21.70
C LEU A 589 17.89 11.15 -22.52
N GLN A 590 18.53 11.38 -23.67
CA GLN A 590 18.24 12.51 -24.57
C GLN A 590 17.20 12.17 -25.64
N GLN A 591 17.16 10.92 -26.12
CA GLN A 591 16.31 10.46 -27.22
C GLN A 591 14.90 10.05 -26.77
N LEU A 592 14.69 9.85 -25.46
CA LEU A 592 13.36 9.53 -24.96
C LEU A 592 12.39 10.69 -25.27
N PRO A 593 11.18 10.39 -25.82
CA PRO A 593 10.22 11.41 -26.24
C PRO A 593 9.71 12.27 -25.08
N VAL A 594 9.76 11.73 -23.86
CA VAL A 594 9.50 12.44 -22.61
C VAL A 594 10.75 12.35 -21.76
N THR A 595 11.36 13.49 -21.44
CA THR A 595 12.52 13.54 -20.55
C THR A 595 12.15 12.95 -19.19
N PRO A 596 12.80 11.85 -18.75
CA PRO A 596 12.47 11.23 -17.48
C PRO A 596 12.84 12.19 -16.33
N GLN A 597 11.87 12.51 -15.47
CA GLN A 597 12.10 13.39 -14.32
C GLN A 597 12.91 12.67 -13.24
N ARG A 598 12.65 11.37 -13.07
CA ARG A 598 13.39 10.52 -12.12
C ARG A 598 13.85 9.26 -12.80
N SER A 599 15.17 9.06 -12.79
CA SER A 599 15.81 7.86 -13.35
C SER A 599 16.63 7.13 -12.28
N ILE A 600 16.67 5.81 -12.33
CA ILE A 600 17.54 5.00 -11.46
C ILE A 600 18.52 4.22 -12.33
N VAL A 601 19.81 4.32 -12.00
CA VAL A 601 20.89 3.57 -12.65
C VAL A 601 21.52 2.62 -11.65
N PHE A 602 21.43 1.32 -11.94
CA PHE A 602 22.00 0.26 -11.12
C PHE A 602 23.41 -0.13 -11.59
N LEU A 603 24.34 -0.14 -10.63
CA LEU A 603 25.71 -0.64 -10.76
C LEU A 603 25.94 -1.83 -9.83
N SER A 604 26.88 -2.70 -10.18
CA SER A 604 27.18 -3.94 -9.44
C SER A 604 27.92 -3.76 -8.10
N SER A 605 28.56 -2.62 -7.82
CA SER A 605 29.33 -2.43 -6.59
C SER A 605 29.30 -1.01 -6.00
N CYS A 606 29.44 -0.90 -4.67
CA CYS A 606 29.52 0.42 -4.00
C CYS A 606 30.71 1.25 -4.49
N ALA A 607 31.85 0.60 -4.75
CA ALA A 607 33.05 1.27 -5.24
C ALA A 607 32.84 1.83 -6.67
N ALA A 608 32.06 1.15 -7.51
CA ALA A 608 31.66 1.65 -8.83
C ALA A 608 30.81 2.92 -8.69
N VAL A 609 29.79 2.93 -7.83
CA VAL A 609 28.98 4.12 -7.56
C VAL A 609 29.86 5.28 -7.07
N ASP A 610 30.79 5.00 -6.15
CA ASP A 610 31.71 6.01 -5.61
C ASP A 610 32.67 6.61 -6.65
N TYR A 611 33.00 5.84 -7.69
CA TYR A 611 33.83 6.27 -8.79
C TYR A 611 33.01 7.08 -9.81
N PHE A 612 31.94 6.47 -10.35
CA PHE A 612 31.11 7.05 -11.40
C PHE A 612 30.37 8.32 -10.97
N GLN A 613 30.11 8.54 -9.67
CA GLN A 613 29.56 9.82 -9.19
C GLN A 613 30.43 11.04 -9.57
N ASN A 614 31.74 10.86 -9.75
CA ASN A 614 32.67 11.97 -10.06
C ASN A 614 32.89 12.14 -11.57
N VAL A 615 32.66 11.08 -12.34
CA VAL A 615 33.01 11.01 -13.78
C VAL A 615 31.78 11.19 -14.65
N LEU A 616 30.66 10.54 -14.29
CA LEU A 616 29.43 10.54 -15.07
C LEU A 616 28.83 11.95 -15.26
N PRO A 617 28.91 12.90 -14.30
CA PRO A 617 28.39 14.26 -14.52
C PRO A 617 29.01 14.99 -15.72
N ALA A 618 30.25 14.66 -16.12
CA ALA A 618 30.89 15.27 -17.28
C ALA A 618 30.40 14.70 -18.63
N LEU A 619 29.76 13.53 -18.62
CA LEU A 619 29.17 12.88 -19.80
C LEU A 619 27.67 13.13 -19.91
N LEU A 620 27.01 13.45 -18.79
CA LEU A 620 25.57 13.67 -18.72
C LEU A 620 25.18 15.06 -19.22
N PRO A 621 23.93 15.24 -19.68
CA PRO A 621 23.40 16.55 -19.98
C PRO A 621 23.48 17.49 -18.76
N PRO A 622 23.83 18.78 -18.93
CA PRO A 622 23.98 19.73 -17.81
C PRO A 622 22.68 20.01 -17.06
N THR A 623 21.54 19.66 -17.64
CA THR A 623 20.20 19.79 -17.05
C THR A 623 19.88 18.68 -16.03
N LEU A 624 20.67 17.61 -15.98
CA LEU A 624 20.40 16.43 -15.16
C LEU A 624 21.27 16.42 -13.89
N SER A 625 20.63 16.25 -12.74
CA SER A 625 21.29 16.15 -11.44
C SER A 625 21.61 14.71 -11.06
N LEU A 626 22.82 14.42 -10.57
CA LEU A 626 23.24 13.08 -10.15
C LEU A 626 23.24 12.93 -8.62
N VAL A 627 22.62 11.86 -8.12
CA VAL A 627 22.54 11.55 -6.69
C VAL A 627 23.07 10.14 -6.42
N PRO A 628 24.15 9.97 -5.66
CA PRO A 628 24.69 8.65 -5.32
C PRO A 628 24.06 8.08 -4.03
N LEU A 629 23.76 6.78 -4.02
CA LEU A 629 23.17 6.09 -2.87
C LEU A 629 23.66 4.65 -2.75
N HIS A 630 24.38 4.30 -1.68
CA HIS A 630 24.76 2.90 -1.40
C HIS A 630 24.99 2.62 0.09
N GLY A 631 25.09 1.32 0.44
CA GLY A 631 25.13 0.87 1.85
C GLY A 631 26.34 1.31 2.66
N LYS A 632 27.47 1.63 2.01
CA LYS A 632 28.67 2.17 2.68
C LYS A 632 28.61 3.67 3.00
N HIS A 633 27.58 4.39 2.56
CA HIS A 633 27.41 5.79 2.95
C HIS A 633 26.99 5.88 4.43
N PRO A 634 27.50 6.87 5.18
CA PRO A 634 26.99 7.16 6.51
C PRO A 634 25.48 7.41 6.48
N ALA A 635 24.74 6.95 7.50
CA ALA A 635 23.27 7.03 7.53
C ALA A 635 22.75 8.44 7.23
N LYS A 636 23.30 9.47 7.90
CA LYS A 636 22.93 10.88 7.66
C LYS A 636 23.10 11.34 6.20
N VAL A 637 24.17 10.89 5.54
CA VAL A 637 24.45 11.26 4.13
C VAL A 637 23.47 10.55 3.21
N ARG A 638 23.18 9.28 3.49
CA ARG A 638 22.22 8.49 2.73
C ARG A 638 20.82 9.08 2.83
N ASP A 639 20.38 9.46 4.03
CA ASP A 639 19.06 10.07 4.26
C ASP A 639 18.95 11.43 3.56
N LYS A 640 20.01 12.25 3.62
CA LYS A 640 20.10 13.52 2.88
C LYS A 640 20.03 13.32 1.37
N ASN A 641 20.79 12.37 0.82
CA ASN A 641 20.81 12.08 -0.61
C ASN A 641 19.46 11.52 -1.07
N PHE A 642 18.86 10.64 -0.27
CA PHE A 642 17.54 10.09 -0.54
C PHE A 642 16.46 11.17 -0.55
N ALA A 643 16.43 12.03 0.47
CA ALA A 643 15.53 13.18 0.52
C ALA A 643 15.73 14.11 -0.68
N ARG A 644 16.99 14.40 -1.05
CA ARG A 644 17.32 15.21 -2.22
C ARG A 644 16.78 14.61 -3.52
N PHE A 645 16.83 13.28 -3.67
CA PHE A 645 16.27 12.61 -4.84
C PHE A 645 14.74 12.71 -4.89
N LEU A 646 14.07 12.55 -3.74
CA LEU A 646 12.60 12.61 -3.67
C LEU A 646 12.06 14.02 -3.90
N SER A 647 12.68 15.02 -3.27
CA SER A 647 12.23 16.43 -3.31
C SER A 647 12.68 17.18 -4.57
N SER A 648 13.46 16.56 -5.44
CA SER A 648 13.95 17.23 -6.65
C SER A 648 12.82 17.46 -7.65
N VAL A 649 12.81 18.67 -8.22
CA VAL A 649 11.87 19.10 -9.28
C VAL A 649 12.53 19.02 -10.66
N SER A 650 13.87 19.02 -10.72
CA SER A 650 14.62 18.87 -11.95
C SER A 650 14.90 17.40 -12.28
N PRO A 651 15.16 17.06 -13.56
CA PRO A 651 15.56 15.72 -13.96
C PRO A 651 16.72 15.21 -13.10
N THR A 652 16.48 14.13 -12.36
CA THR A 652 17.43 13.61 -11.37
C THR A 652 17.67 12.12 -11.58
N MET A 653 18.94 11.73 -11.59
CA MET A 653 19.38 10.34 -11.69
C MET A 653 19.91 9.85 -10.34
N LEU A 654 19.36 8.73 -9.85
CA LEU A 654 19.88 8.01 -8.71
C LEU A 654 20.88 6.95 -9.17
N LEU A 655 22.14 7.09 -8.76
CA LEU A 655 23.16 6.08 -8.98
C LEU A 655 23.28 5.17 -7.76
N THR A 656 22.98 3.89 -7.92
CA THR A 656 22.82 2.99 -6.77
C THR A 656 23.19 1.53 -7.06
N THR A 657 23.20 0.74 -5.99
CA THR A 657 23.39 -0.72 -6.00
C THR A 657 22.07 -1.41 -5.63
N ASP A 658 22.10 -2.72 -5.38
CA ASP A 658 20.92 -3.48 -4.93
C ASP A 658 20.29 -3.02 -3.60
N LEU A 659 20.89 -2.04 -2.92
CA LEU A 659 20.25 -1.39 -1.77
C LEU A 659 18.90 -0.77 -2.15
N ALA A 660 18.84 -0.06 -3.28
CA ALA A 660 17.61 0.60 -3.76
C ALA A 660 16.69 -0.33 -4.56
N ALA A 661 17.18 -1.53 -4.93
CA ALA A 661 16.40 -2.49 -5.71
C ALA A 661 15.24 -3.09 -4.92
N ARG A 662 15.31 -3.17 -3.59
CA ARG A 662 14.30 -3.82 -2.72
C ARG A 662 13.94 -2.93 -1.52
N GLY A 663 12.65 -2.85 -1.19
CA GLY A 663 12.17 -2.19 0.03
C GLY A 663 12.22 -0.66 0.13
N LEU A 664 12.97 0.07 -0.69
CA LEU A 664 12.92 1.54 -0.70
C LEU A 664 11.75 2.02 -1.56
N ASP A 665 10.70 2.60 -0.98
CA ASP A 665 9.63 3.21 -1.77
C ASP A 665 10.09 4.52 -2.38
N ILE A 666 10.47 4.42 -3.65
CA ILE A 666 10.85 5.54 -4.47
C ILE A 666 9.62 5.89 -5.31
N PRO A 667 8.88 6.97 -4.97
CA PRO A 667 7.77 7.43 -5.78
C PRO A 667 8.23 7.81 -7.18
N GLN A 668 7.38 7.50 -8.17
CA GLN A 668 7.41 8.03 -9.54
C GLN A 668 8.80 8.00 -10.22
N VAL A 669 9.26 6.80 -10.63
CA VAL A 669 10.45 6.63 -11.48
C VAL A 669 10.01 6.29 -12.89
N ASP A 670 10.48 7.06 -13.86
CA ASP A 670 10.09 6.91 -15.27
C ASP A 670 10.99 5.89 -15.99
N LEU A 671 12.29 5.91 -15.66
CA LEU A 671 13.32 5.09 -16.29
C LEU A 671 14.18 4.34 -15.25
N VAL A 672 14.33 3.04 -15.44
CA VAL A 672 15.32 2.22 -14.73
C VAL A 672 16.32 1.69 -15.74
N VAL A 673 17.61 1.96 -15.53
CA VAL A 673 18.69 1.38 -16.33
C VAL A 673 19.55 0.48 -15.45
N GLN A 674 19.77 -0.75 -15.91
CA GLN A 674 20.68 -1.70 -15.31
C GLN A 674 21.92 -1.80 -16.20
N VAL A 675 22.95 -1.00 -15.88
CA VAL A 675 24.23 -1.01 -16.61
C VAL A 675 24.93 -2.36 -16.44
N ASP A 676 24.86 -2.87 -15.22
CA ASP A 676 25.27 -4.23 -14.87
C ASP A 676 24.01 -5.05 -14.48
N PRO A 677 23.84 -6.28 -15.00
CA PRO A 677 22.82 -7.19 -14.49
C PRO A 677 23.06 -7.51 -13.00
N PRO A 678 22.00 -7.81 -12.22
CA PRO A 678 22.11 -8.12 -10.80
C PRO A 678 22.79 -9.47 -10.56
N SER A 679 23.71 -9.54 -9.59
CA SER A 679 24.41 -10.79 -9.22
C SER A 679 23.46 -11.95 -8.92
N ASP A 680 22.31 -11.66 -8.31
CA ASP A 680 21.19 -12.62 -8.21
C ASP A 680 20.09 -12.26 -9.22
N PRO A 681 19.81 -13.12 -10.22
CA PRO A 681 18.76 -12.86 -11.20
C PRO A 681 17.36 -12.74 -10.59
N LYS A 682 17.13 -13.22 -9.36
CA LYS A 682 15.85 -12.97 -8.66
C LYS A 682 15.64 -11.48 -8.39
N VAL A 683 16.71 -10.71 -8.21
CA VAL A 683 16.67 -9.27 -7.92
C VAL A 683 16.29 -8.46 -9.16
N PHE A 684 16.44 -9.02 -10.36
CA PHE A 684 16.15 -8.37 -11.64
C PHE A 684 14.74 -7.77 -11.69
N ILE A 685 13.73 -8.54 -11.30
CA ILE A 685 12.33 -8.09 -11.26
C ILE A 685 12.15 -6.91 -10.28
N HIS A 686 12.89 -6.90 -9.17
CA HIS A 686 12.76 -5.85 -8.16
C HIS A 686 13.48 -4.55 -8.58
N ARG A 687 14.59 -4.65 -9.33
CA ARG A 687 15.23 -3.52 -10.00
C ARG A 687 14.28 -2.90 -11.03
N SER A 688 13.79 -3.72 -11.97
CA SER A 688 12.87 -3.26 -13.03
C SER A 688 11.56 -2.71 -12.47
N GLY A 689 11.03 -3.32 -11.40
CA GLY A 689 9.82 -2.85 -10.71
C GLY A 689 9.98 -1.51 -9.97
N ARG A 690 11.14 -0.85 -10.01
CA ARG A 690 11.22 0.55 -9.56
C ARG A 690 10.50 1.49 -10.53
N ALA A 691 10.49 1.18 -11.82
CA ALA A 691 9.71 1.89 -12.84
C ALA A 691 8.27 1.36 -12.92
N GLY A 692 7.37 2.15 -13.51
CA GLY A 692 6.01 1.71 -13.84
C GLY A 692 5.06 1.61 -12.64
N ARG A 693 5.29 2.43 -11.61
CA ARG A 693 4.49 2.49 -10.38
C ARG A 693 3.27 3.40 -10.52
N ALA A 694 2.20 3.11 -9.77
CA ALA A 694 0.98 3.91 -9.69
C ALA A 694 0.33 4.22 -11.05
N GLY A 695 0.16 3.19 -11.90
CA GLY A 695 -0.55 3.30 -13.19
C GLY A 695 0.24 3.98 -14.33
N ARG A 696 1.43 4.53 -14.09
CA ARG A 696 2.25 5.14 -15.14
C ARG A 696 3.01 4.09 -15.96
N LYS A 697 3.23 4.38 -17.23
CA LYS A 697 4.17 3.62 -18.07
C LYS A 697 5.58 3.80 -17.54
N GLY A 698 6.34 2.72 -17.42
CA GLY A 698 7.74 2.76 -17.01
C GLY A 698 8.60 1.95 -17.97
N LEU A 699 9.81 2.43 -18.22
CA LEU A 699 10.79 1.74 -19.04
C LEU A 699 11.92 1.20 -18.15
N ALA A 700 12.22 -0.09 -18.29
CA ALA A 700 13.35 -0.74 -17.62
C ALA A 700 14.28 -1.36 -18.67
N VAL A 701 15.49 -0.82 -18.80
CA VAL A 701 16.50 -1.26 -19.79
C VAL A 701 17.64 -1.98 -19.09
N VAL A 702 18.00 -3.18 -19.54
CA VAL A 702 19.25 -3.86 -19.14
C VAL A 702 20.28 -3.81 -20.26
N MET A 703 21.52 -3.46 -19.93
CA MET A 703 22.64 -3.40 -20.87
C MET A 703 23.49 -4.66 -20.74
N LEU A 704 23.57 -5.43 -21.82
CA LEU A 704 24.32 -6.69 -21.87
C LEU A 704 25.53 -6.55 -22.79
N HIS A 705 26.62 -7.25 -22.49
CA HIS A 705 27.75 -7.35 -23.40
C HIS A 705 27.44 -8.31 -24.57
N PRO A 706 27.98 -8.06 -25.78
CA PRO A 706 27.86 -9.00 -26.88
C PRO A 706 28.52 -10.34 -26.53
N GLY A 707 27.96 -11.44 -27.04
CA GLY A 707 28.44 -12.79 -26.78
C GLY A 707 27.61 -13.53 -25.73
N ARG A 708 28.24 -14.08 -24.68
CA ARG A 708 27.54 -14.97 -23.74
C ARG A 708 26.48 -14.30 -22.89
N GLU A 709 26.60 -13.00 -22.62
CA GLU A 709 25.59 -12.31 -21.80
C GLU A 709 24.23 -12.23 -22.50
N GLU A 710 24.17 -12.42 -23.83
CA GLU A 710 22.90 -12.52 -24.57
C GLU A 710 22.05 -13.72 -24.13
N ASP A 711 22.68 -14.83 -23.70
CA ASP A 711 21.99 -15.99 -23.15
C ASP A 711 21.23 -15.65 -21.85
N TYR A 712 21.54 -14.51 -21.21
CA TYR A 712 20.78 -14.02 -20.07
C TYR A 712 19.32 -13.73 -20.41
N VAL A 713 19.03 -13.28 -21.64
CA VAL A 713 17.66 -13.04 -22.13
C VAL A 713 16.87 -14.35 -22.11
N ARG A 714 17.44 -15.42 -22.69
CA ARG A 714 16.83 -16.76 -22.70
C ARG A 714 16.66 -17.32 -21.30
N PHE A 715 17.65 -17.10 -20.44
CA PHE A 715 17.59 -17.51 -19.04
C PHE A 715 16.45 -16.83 -18.27
N LEU A 716 16.21 -15.54 -18.52
CA LEU A 716 15.09 -14.79 -17.94
C LEU A 716 13.74 -15.27 -18.46
N ASP A 717 13.65 -15.62 -19.74
CA ASP A 717 12.44 -16.17 -20.36
C ASP A 717 12.04 -17.51 -19.72
N VAL A 718 12.99 -18.43 -19.53
CA VAL A 718 12.78 -19.71 -18.80
C VAL A 718 12.26 -19.47 -17.37
N ARG A 719 12.68 -18.38 -16.72
CA ARG A 719 12.19 -17.97 -15.38
C ARG A 719 10.81 -17.31 -15.39
N LYS A 720 10.16 -17.23 -16.55
CA LYS A 720 8.88 -16.52 -16.80
C LYS A 720 8.99 -15.01 -16.61
N THR A 721 10.13 -14.43 -17.00
CA THR A 721 10.40 -12.99 -16.93
C THR A 721 10.91 -12.48 -18.29
N PRO A 722 10.11 -12.55 -19.36
CA PRO A 722 10.57 -12.21 -20.70
C PRO A 722 10.99 -10.73 -20.77
N VAL A 723 12.11 -10.47 -21.45
CA VAL A 723 12.60 -9.12 -21.78
C VAL A 723 12.62 -8.99 -23.29
N LEU A 724 12.14 -7.85 -23.79
CA LEU A 724 12.06 -7.58 -25.22
C LEU A 724 13.28 -6.77 -25.68
N PRO A 725 13.69 -6.82 -26.95
CA PRO A 725 14.67 -5.86 -27.45
C PRO A 725 14.14 -4.43 -27.27
N LEU A 726 15.02 -3.49 -26.96
CA LEU A 726 14.69 -2.06 -26.97
C LEU A 726 14.24 -1.67 -28.39
N ASP A 727 13.24 -0.80 -28.48
CA ASP A 727 12.73 -0.30 -29.75
C ASP A 727 13.90 0.24 -30.60
N PRO A 728 14.08 -0.19 -31.87
CA PRO A 728 15.16 0.28 -32.72
C PRO A 728 15.26 1.80 -32.82
N ASP A 729 14.14 2.52 -32.73
CA ASP A 729 14.12 3.99 -32.76
C ASP A 729 14.64 4.62 -31.46
N LEU A 730 14.61 3.86 -30.35
CA LEU A 730 15.08 4.27 -29.02
C LEU A 730 16.44 3.65 -28.66
N ASP A 731 16.93 2.64 -29.37
CA ASP A 731 18.23 2.03 -29.12
C ASP A 731 19.34 2.92 -29.70
N PRO A 732 20.16 3.57 -28.84
CA PRO A 732 21.16 4.51 -29.33
C PRO A 732 22.26 3.76 -30.10
N ASP A 733 22.43 4.10 -31.37
CA ASP A 733 23.61 3.70 -32.13
C ASP A 733 24.80 4.57 -31.72
N ILE A 734 25.87 3.93 -31.24
CA ILE A 734 27.05 4.59 -30.71
C ILE A 734 28.22 4.25 -31.62
N SER A 735 28.72 5.27 -32.32
CA SER A 735 29.91 5.10 -33.15
C SER A 735 31.15 4.82 -32.27
N PRO A 736 32.15 4.07 -32.77
CA PRO A 736 33.42 3.90 -32.05
C PRO A 736 34.12 5.23 -31.72
N SER A 737 33.89 6.27 -32.54
CA SER A 737 34.39 7.63 -32.29
C SER A 737 33.76 8.25 -31.04
N ASP A 738 32.44 8.12 -30.88
CA ASP A 738 31.73 8.62 -29.70
C ASP A 738 32.19 7.91 -28.42
N ALA A 739 32.42 6.59 -28.50
CA ALA A 739 32.95 5.80 -27.39
C ALA A 739 34.38 6.23 -26.99
N SER A 740 35.24 6.49 -27.97
CA SER A 740 36.59 7.04 -27.74
C SER A 740 36.54 8.45 -27.13
N ALA A 741 35.66 9.33 -27.61
CA ALA A 741 35.50 10.68 -27.08
C ALA A 741 35.05 10.68 -25.61
N ALA A 742 34.10 9.80 -25.26
CA ALA A 742 33.69 9.58 -23.88
C ALA A 742 34.87 9.06 -23.03
N THR A 743 35.59 8.06 -23.52
CA THR A 743 36.78 7.51 -22.85
C THR A 743 37.85 8.57 -22.59
N GLN A 744 38.12 9.45 -23.56
CA GLN A 744 39.07 10.56 -23.42
C GLN A 744 38.61 11.58 -22.37
N THR A 745 37.31 11.88 -22.34
CA THR A 745 36.71 12.75 -21.32
C THR A 745 36.85 12.15 -19.91
N ILE A 746 36.61 10.84 -19.77
CA ILE A 746 36.82 10.16 -18.49
C ILE A 746 38.30 10.21 -18.10
N ARG A 747 39.21 9.90 -19.04
CA ARG A 747 40.65 9.89 -18.79
C ARG A 747 41.19 11.27 -18.40
N SER A 748 40.69 12.36 -18.98
CA SER A 748 41.12 13.72 -18.62
C SER A 748 40.76 14.05 -17.15
N ILE A 749 39.58 13.64 -16.69
CA ILE A 749 39.13 13.79 -15.30
C ILE A 749 39.98 12.91 -14.37
N VAL A 750 40.22 11.65 -14.74
CA VAL A 750 41.04 10.73 -13.94
C VAL A 750 42.50 11.20 -13.86
N LYS A 751 43.04 11.84 -14.91
CA LYS A 751 44.36 12.47 -14.91
C LYS A 751 44.45 13.72 -14.03
N SER A 752 43.34 14.40 -13.77
CA SER A 752 43.32 15.62 -12.96
C SER A 752 43.54 15.39 -11.46
N ASP A 753 43.19 14.21 -10.94
CA ASP A 753 43.32 13.87 -9.52
C ASP A 753 43.69 12.40 -9.33
N ARG A 754 44.85 12.15 -8.72
CA ARG A 754 45.31 10.80 -8.37
C ARG A 754 44.32 10.04 -7.48
N ALA A 755 43.56 10.72 -6.62
CA ALA A 755 42.56 10.04 -5.80
C ALA A 755 41.44 9.41 -6.66
N LEU A 756 41.10 10.03 -7.79
CA LEU A 756 40.14 9.47 -8.75
C LEU A 756 40.72 8.26 -9.48
N HIS A 757 42.00 8.32 -9.87
CA HIS A 757 42.70 7.14 -10.40
C HIS A 757 42.66 5.96 -9.42
N ASP A 758 42.99 6.18 -8.15
CA ASP A 758 42.99 5.11 -7.15
C ASP A 758 41.58 4.62 -6.79
N LYS A 759 40.56 5.47 -6.93
CA LYS A 759 39.15 5.04 -6.86
C LYS A 759 38.80 4.17 -8.08
N ALA A 760 39.19 4.56 -9.29
CA ALA A 760 38.92 3.81 -10.52
C ALA A 760 39.51 2.38 -10.45
N GLN A 761 40.76 2.26 -10.02
CA GLN A 761 41.44 0.97 -9.85
C GLN A 761 40.70 0.05 -8.86
N ARG A 762 40.31 0.59 -7.71
CA ARG A 762 39.57 -0.16 -6.68
C ARG A 762 38.16 -0.54 -7.14
N ALA A 763 37.48 0.38 -7.82
CA ALA A 763 36.15 0.18 -8.35
C ALA A 763 36.12 -0.92 -9.42
N PHE A 764 37.09 -0.91 -10.35
CA PHE A 764 37.25 -1.94 -11.37
C PHE A 764 37.46 -3.33 -10.77
N VAL A 765 38.40 -3.48 -9.83
CA VAL A 765 38.63 -4.77 -9.15
C VAL A 765 37.38 -5.23 -8.40
N SER A 766 36.64 -4.31 -7.77
CA SER A 766 35.39 -4.65 -7.10
C SER A 766 34.29 -5.10 -8.08
N TRP A 767 34.23 -4.50 -9.26
CA TRP A 767 33.29 -4.89 -10.32
C TRP A 767 33.61 -6.30 -10.85
N VAL A 768 34.88 -6.59 -11.17
CA VAL A 768 35.30 -7.92 -11.66
C VAL A 768 34.96 -9.03 -10.66
N ARG A 769 35.17 -8.78 -9.36
CA ARG A 769 34.75 -9.73 -8.31
C ARG A 769 33.25 -9.94 -8.27
N SER A 770 32.46 -8.88 -8.47
CA SER A 770 31.00 -8.96 -8.48
C SER A 770 30.50 -9.73 -9.71
N HIS A 771 31.10 -9.50 -10.88
CA HIS A 771 30.80 -10.22 -12.12
C HIS A 771 31.12 -11.71 -12.00
N GLY A 772 32.31 -12.06 -11.47
CA GLY A 772 32.70 -13.46 -11.24
C GLY A 772 31.92 -14.18 -10.14
N ALA A 773 31.32 -13.45 -9.20
CA ALA A 773 30.49 -14.01 -8.12
C ALA A 773 28.99 -14.11 -8.49
N HIS A 774 28.63 -13.84 -9.75
CA HIS A 774 27.24 -13.89 -10.22
C HIS A 774 26.66 -15.31 -10.12
N HIS A 775 25.39 -15.45 -9.71
CA HIS A 775 24.75 -16.77 -9.51
C HIS A 775 24.65 -17.59 -10.81
N ALA A 776 24.43 -16.93 -11.94
CA ALA A 776 24.48 -17.54 -13.27
C ALA A 776 25.92 -17.62 -13.80
N THR A 777 26.77 -18.41 -13.14
CA THR A 777 28.21 -18.55 -13.45
C THR A 777 28.49 -19.08 -14.85
N SER A 778 27.54 -19.78 -15.49
CA SER A 778 27.69 -20.27 -16.86
C SER A 778 27.61 -19.16 -17.93
N ILE A 779 26.92 -18.06 -17.60
CA ILE A 779 26.67 -16.92 -18.48
C ILE A 779 27.75 -15.85 -18.22
N PHE A 780 27.91 -15.45 -16.96
CA PHE A 780 28.83 -14.39 -16.54
C PHE A 780 30.19 -14.99 -16.15
N ARG A 781 31.03 -15.22 -17.16
CA ARG A 781 32.38 -15.77 -16.97
C ARG A 781 33.42 -14.69 -17.16
N VAL A 782 34.29 -14.53 -16.17
CA VAL A 782 35.43 -13.60 -16.23
C VAL A 782 36.37 -13.93 -17.40
N ALA A 783 36.44 -15.19 -17.83
CA ALA A 783 37.28 -15.64 -18.94
C ALA A 783 36.84 -15.10 -20.31
N ASP A 784 35.56 -14.71 -20.46
CA ASP A 784 35.02 -14.23 -21.74
C ASP A 784 35.03 -12.70 -21.84
N LEU A 785 35.53 -12.00 -20.82
CA LEU A 785 35.56 -10.54 -20.79
C LEU A 785 36.66 -9.98 -21.69
N ASP A 786 36.30 -8.96 -22.48
CA ASP A 786 37.28 -8.14 -23.18
C ASP A 786 37.89 -7.09 -22.24
N TRP A 787 39.11 -7.38 -21.78
CA TRP A 787 39.84 -6.53 -20.85
C TRP A 787 40.21 -5.16 -21.43
N SER A 788 40.45 -5.07 -22.74
CA SER A 788 40.86 -3.82 -23.39
C SER A 788 39.68 -2.87 -23.47
N ASP A 789 38.56 -3.34 -24.01
CA ASP A 789 37.32 -2.56 -24.15
C ASP A 789 36.75 -2.17 -22.77
N LEU A 790 36.81 -3.06 -21.78
CA LEU A 790 36.45 -2.74 -20.39
C LEU A 790 37.34 -1.66 -19.79
N ALA A 791 38.65 -1.70 -20.04
CA ALA A 791 39.54 -0.69 -19.48
C ALA A 791 39.31 0.69 -20.10
N GLU A 792 38.94 0.74 -21.39
CA GLU A 792 38.50 1.95 -22.08
C GLU A 792 37.16 2.48 -21.50
N ALA A 793 36.17 1.60 -21.32
CA ALA A 793 34.87 1.96 -20.73
C ALA A 793 34.99 2.62 -19.35
N TRP A 794 35.92 2.13 -18.53
CA TRP A 794 36.22 2.67 -17.21
C TRP A 794 37.22 3.83 -17.23
N GLY A 795 37.71 4.22 -18.41
CA GLY A 795 38.73 5.26 -18.59
C GLY A 795 39.98 5.04 -17.75
N LEU A 796 40.39 3.78 -17.59
CA LEU A 796 41.58 3.44 -16.81
C LEU A 796 42.84 3.98 -17.51
N LEU A 797 43.80 4.42 -16.69
CA LEU A 797 45.14 4.81 -17.14
C LEU A 797 46.10 3.61 -17.21
N ARG A 798 45.79 2.55 -16.47
CA ARG A 798 46.46 1.25 -16.48
C ARG A 798 45.53 0.18 -15.95
N LEU A 799 45.76 -1.08 -16.30
CA LEU A 799 45.05 -2.20 -15.70
C LEU A 799 45.56 -2.52 -14.28
N PRO A 800 44.67 -2.83 -13.32
CA PRO A 800 45.05 -3.19 -11.97
C PRO A 800 45.75 -4.54 -11.90
N LYS A 801 46.64 -4.72 -10.92
CA LYS A 801 47.28 -6.01 -10.65
C LYS A 801 46.30 -6.93 -9.90
N MET A 802 45.70 -7.89 -10.59
CA MET A 802 44.76 -8.86 -10.00
C MET A 802 45.00 -10.31 -10.49
N PRO A 803 44.58 -11.34 -9.72
CA PRO A 803 44.77 -12.74 -10.08
C PRO A 803 44.21 -13.11 -11.46
N GLU A 804 43.08 -12.53 -11.83
CA GLU A 804 42.32 -12.77 -13.06
C GLU A 804 43.11 -12.33 -14.31
N LEU A 805 43.99 -11.33 -14.18
CA LEU A 805 44.85 -10.83 -15.26
C LEU A 805 46.24 -11.50 -15.30
N ARG A 806 46.50 -12.53 -14.48
CA ARG A 806 47.84 -13.18 -14.46
C ARG A 806 48.20 -13.85 -15.78
N GLN A 807 47.21 -14.41 -16.46
CA GLN A 807 47.37 -15.15 -17.72
C GLN A 807 47.07 -14.28 -18.95
N TRP A 808 46.73 -13.01 -18.76
CA TRP A 808 46.41 -12.11 -19.87
C TRP A 808 47.67 -11.46 -20.43
N GLU A 809 47.86 -11.58 -21.75
CA GLU A 809 49.07 -11.17 -22.47
C GLU A 809 48.97 -9.78 -23.13
N GLY A 810 47.86 -9.06 -22.95
CA GLY A 810 47.66 -7.73 -23.54
C GLY A 810 48.44 -6.60 -22.86
N ASP A 811 48.39 -5.40 -23.47
CA ASP A 811 49.07 -4.22 -22.94
C ASP A 811 48.36 -3.69 -21.68
N ARG A 812 49.09 -3.70 -20.56
CA ARG A 812 48.60 -3.22 -19.26
C ARG A 812 48.52 -1.71 -19.16
N PHE A 813 49.19 -0.98 -20.06
CA PHE A 813 49.19 0.48 -20.10
C PHE A 813 48.20 1.03 -21.15
N LEU A 814 47.48 0.16 -21.86
CA LEU A 814 46.40 0.53 -22.78
C LEU A 814 46.86 1.52 -23.87
N GLY A 815 48.12 1.42 -24.30
CA GLY A 815 48.74 2.31 -25.29
C GLY A 815 48.99 3.74 -24.79
N LEU A 816 48.91 4.00 -23.47
CA LEU A 816 49.09 5.33 -22.90
C LEU A 816 50.49 5.55 -22.32
N GLU A 817 51.18 6.58 -22.79
CA GLU A 817 52.42 7.08 -22.17
C GLU A 817 52.06 8.09 -21.07
N ILE A 818 52.19 7.69 -19.80
CA ILE A 818 51.84 8.53 -18.63
C ILE A 818 52.99 8.55 -17.64
N ASN A 819 53.45 9.76 -17.31
CA ASN A 819 54.40 10.00 -16.23
C ASN A 819 53.69 9.96 -14.87
N TRP A 820 53.92 8.89 -14.10
CA TRP A 820 53.27 8.65 -12.81
C TRP A 820 53.70 9.61 -11.68
N HIS A 821 54.81 10.32 -11.87
CA HIS A 821 55.30 11.35 -10.96
C HIS A 821 54.42 12.60 -11.02
N ASP A 822 53.97 12.99 -12.21
CA ASP A 822 53.20 14.22 -12.47
C ASP A 822 51.73 14.11 -12.03
N LEU A 823 51.22 12.89 -11.83
CA LEU A 823 49.87 12.64 -11.33
C LEU A 823 49.80 12.93 -9.83
N ALA A 824 49.47 14.15 -9.44
CA ALA A 824 49.35 14.61 -8.05
C ALA A 824 47.95 14.42 -7.46
N TYR A 825 47.84 14.35 -6.13
CA TYR A 825 46.55 14.48 -5.44
C TYR A 825 46.10 15.94 -5.45
N LYS A 826 44.79 16.17 -5.70
CA LYS A 826 44.21 17.51 -5.59
C LYS A 826 44.21 18.04 -4.15
N ASP A 827 44.19 17.15 -3.17
CA ASP A 827 44.32 17.47 -1.74
C ASP A 827 45.78 17.68 -1.35
N VAL A 828 46.12 18.91 -0.98
CA VAL A 828 47.47 19.34 -0.60
C VAL A 828 48.02 18.50 0.55
N ALA A 829 47.22 18.21 1.59
CA ALA A 829 47.70 17.46 2.75
C ALA A 829 48.08 16.02 2.38
N ARG A 830 47.30 15.42 1.48
CA ARG A 830 47.53 14.05 1.00
C ARG A 830 48.70 13.97 0.03
N GLU A 831 48.92 14.99 -0.79
CA GLU A 831 50.10 15.09 -1.65
C GLU A 831 51.37 15.30 -0.83
N THR A 832 51.36 16.15 0.20
CA THR A 832 52.52 16.33 1.10
C THR A 832 52.86 15.02 1.82
N ALA A 833 51.86 14.28 2.30
CA ALA A 833 52.07 12.96 2.92
C ALA A 833 52.66 11.93 1.94
N ARG A 834 52.25 11.98 0.67
CA ARG A 834 52.80 11.12 -0.39
C ARG A 834 54.23 11.50 -0.74
N GLN A 835 54.54 12.79 -0.90
CA GLN A 835 55.89 13.27 -1.16
C GLN A 835 56.83 12.88 -0.01
N ALA A 836 56.36 12.99 1.24
CA ALA A 836 57.10 12.51 2.40
C ALA A 836 57.32 10.99 2.37
N ALA A 837 56.33 10.20 1.93
CA ALA A 837 56.48 8.74 1.77
C ALA A 837 57.44 8.35 0.63
N LEU A 838 57.40 9.06 -0.50
CA LEU A 838 58.33 8.88 -1.62
C LEU A 838 59.76 9.23 -1.21
N LEU A 839 59.97 10.32 -0.46
CA LEU A 839 61.28 10.69 0.09
C LEU A 839 61.79 9.65 1.11
N GLN A 840 60.88 9.02 1.88
CA GLN A 840 61.24 7.89 2.75
C GLN A 840 61.62 6.63 1.97
N GLU A 841 60.92 6.32 0.87
CA GLU A 841 61.24 5.19 0.00
C GLU A 841 62.56 5.43 -0.77
N GLU A 842 62.80 6.62 -1.30
CA GLU A 842 64.07 7.00 -1.96
C GLU A 842 65.25 6.99 -0.97
N GLY A 843 65.01 7.40 0.29
CA GLY A 843 65.99 7.28 1.38
C GLY A 843 66.31 5.83 1.73
N GLN A 844 65.31 4.93 1.73
CA GLN A 844 65.48 3.50 2.00
C GLN A 844 66.14 2.75 0.82
N GLU A 845 65.81 3.10 -0.43
CA GLU A 845 66.46 2.53 -1.62
C GLU A 845 67.91 3.02 -1.77
N GLY A 846 68.22 4.24 -1.32
CA GLY A 846 69.59 4.78 -1.25
C GLY A 846 70.51 4.07 -0.24
N GLU A 847 69.97 3.62 0.89
CA GLU A 847 70.72 2.82 1.88
C GLU A 847 70.82 1.33 1.50
N GLU A 848 69.74 0.71 0.99
CA GLU A 848 69.76 -0.69 0.54
C GLU A 848 70.52 -0.90 -0.78
N GLY A 849 70.68 0.16 -1.60
CA GLY A 849 71.36 0.13 -2.89
C GLY A 849 72.89 0.03 -2.79
N LYS A 850 73.49 0.53 -1.70
CA LYS A 850 74.96 0.49 -1.48
C LYS A 850 75.49 -0.84 -0.94
N GLN A 851 74.63 -1.71 -0.39
CA GLN A 851 75.04 -3.03 0.12
C GLN A 851 74.83 -4.20 -0.87
N LYS A 852 74.15 -3.99 -2.01
CA LYS A 852 73.77 -5.08 -2.93
C LYS A 852 74.74 -5.38 -4.08
N THR A 853 75.86 -4.65 -4.19
CA THR A 853 76.84 -4.89 -5.27
C THR A 853 77.89 -5.98 -4.95
N ALA A 854 77.95 -6.50 -3.72
CA ALA A 854 78.97 -7.48 -3.32
C ALA A 854 78.47 -8.93 -3.21
N THR A 855 77.17 -9.22 -3.34
CA THR A 855 76.64 -10.56 -3.05
C THR A 855 75.57 -10.97 -4.06
N ARG A 856 75.96 -11.09 -5.33
CA ARG A 856 75.10 -11.59 -6.41
C ARG A 856 75.67 -12.85 -7.05
N GLN A 857 76.03 -13.84 -6.25
CA GLN A 857 76.05 -15.23 -6.66
C GLN A 857 75.47 -16.10 -5.54
N LEU A 858 74.60 -17.02 -5.93
CA LEU A 858 73.88 -18.02 -5.13
C LEU A 858 72.65 -17.56 -4.31
N GLY A 859 71.50 -17.65 -4.97
CA GLY A 859 70.39 -18.47 -4.48
C GLY A 859 69.61 -17.98 -3.25
N LYS A 860 68.58 -17.17 -3.50
CA LYS A 860 67.24 -17.33 -2.88
C LYS A 860 66.24 -16.45 -3.62
N ARG A 861 65.30 -17.09 -4.32
CA ARG A 861 64.11 -16.46 -4.89
C ARG A 861 63.34 -15.77 -3.75
N LYS A 862 63.19 -14.44 -3.81
CA LYS A 862 62.24 -13.70 -2.97
C LYS A 862 60.84 -14.30 -3.16
N PRO A 863 60.02 -14.47 -2.10
CA PRO A 863 58.64 -14.90 -2.27
C PRO A 863 57.89 -13.81 -3.04
N SER A 864 57.11 -14.26 -4.03
CA SER A 864 56.30 -13.42 -4.91
C SER A 864 55.47 -12.42 -4.10
N SER A 865 55.46 -11.16 -4.53
CA SER A 865 54.66 -10.09 -3.94
C SER A 865 53.21 -10.56 -3.71
N GLU A 866 52.77 -10.56 -2.45
CA GLU A 866 51.39 -10.88 -2.09
C GLU A 866 50.41 -9.99 -2.89
N SER A 867 49.32 -10.59 -3.38
CA SER A 867 48.27 -9.87 -4.07
C SER A 867 47.67 -8.81 -3.14
N TRP A 868 47.37 -7.63 -3.68
CA TRP A 868 46.83 -6.50 -2.93
C TRP A 868 45.56 -6.85 -2.12
N SER A 869 44.78 -7.85 -2.57
CA SER A 869 43.66 -8.46 -1.85
C SER A 869 44.05 -9.08 -0.49
N ALA A 870 45.11 -9.88 -0.47
CA ALA A 870 45.59 -10.56 0.74
C ALA A 870 46.21 -9.57 1.74
N LYS A 871 46.76 -8.44 1.25
CA LYS A 871 47.30 -7.37 2.07
C LYS A 871 46.18 -6.65 2.84
N HIS A 872 45.05 -6.39 2.18
CA HIS A 872 43.92 -5.69 2.78
C HIS A 872 43.15 -6.55 3.80
N GLU A 873 42.96 -7.85 3.54
CA GLU A 873 42.41 -8.77 4.55
C GLU A 873 43.30 -8.87 5.79
N LYS A 874 44.63 -8.90 5.60
CA LYS A 874 45.60 -8.83 6.71
C LYS A 874 45.51 -7.52 7.46
N ASP A 875 45.35 -6.39 6.79
CA ASP A 875 45.28 -5.07 7.44
C ASP A 875 43.95 -4.85 8.18
N GLU A 876 42.83 -5.31 7.64
CA GLU A 876 41.52 -5.30 8.31
C GLU A 876 41.52 -6.23 9.54
N CYS A 877 42.12 -7.42 9.41
CA CYS A 877 42.33 -8.34 10.53
C CYS A 877 43.31 -7.76 11.57
N ARG A 878 44.32 -6.98 11.15
CA ARG A 878 45.23 -6.26 12.05
C ARG A 878 44.55 -5.10 12.77
N LEU A 879 43.66 -4.35 12.10
CA LEU A 879 42.87 -3.28 12.70
C LEU A 879 41.93 -3.84 13.78
N LEU A 880 41.19 -4.90 13.47
CA LEU A 880 40.33 -5.59 14.44
C LEU A 880 41.14 -6.14 15.63
N ARG A 881 42.34 -6.68 15.39
CA ARG A 881 43.25 -7.11 16.47
C ARG A 881 43.79 -5.93 17.29
N ARG A 882 44.05 -4.78 16.68
CA ARG A 882 44.50 -3.56 17.36
C ARG A 882 43.37 -2.95 18.22
N GLU A 883 42.15 -2.85 17.71
CA GLU A 883 40.99 -2.40 18.48
C GLU A 883 40.69 -3.33 19.66
N LYS A 884 40.75 -4.65 19.44
CA LYS A 884 40.54 -5.63 20.51
C LYS A 884 41.63 -5.55 21.58
N ARG A 885 42.88 -5.27 21.20
CA ARG A 885 43.99 -5.01 22.13
C ARG A 885 43.86 -3.66 22.85
N HIS A 886 43.42 -2.62 22.16
CA HIS A 886 43.19 -1.29 22.75
C HIS A 886 42.08 -1.38 23.81
N ARG A 887 40.94 -1.99 23.46
CA ARG A 887 39.82 -2.21 24.38
C ARG A 887 40.21 -3.08 25.58
N LYS A 888 41.06 -4.09 25.37
CA LYS A 888 41.61 -4.90 26.47
C LYS A 888 42.55 -4.07 27.36
N ARG A 889 43.44 -3.25 26.79
CA ARG A 889 44.35 -2.37 27.55
C ARG A 889 43.61 -1.27 28.32
N GLU A 890 42.55 -0.70 27.76
CA GLU A 890 41.72 0.28 28.46
C GLU A 890 40.91 -0.37 29.59
N ALA A 891 40.34 -1.55 29.36
CA ALA A 891 39.66 -2.30 30.42
C ALA A 891 40.62 -2.69 31.56
N GLN A 892 41.86 -3.07 31.22
CA GLN A 892 42.88 -3.44 32.19
C GLN A 892 43.40 -2.21 32.95
N ARG A 893 43.67 -1.10 32.25
CA ARG A 893 44.02 0.18 32.87
C ARG A 893 42.91 0.70 33.79
N ARG A 894 41.64 0.48 33.45
CA ARG A 894 40.49 0.88 34.28
C ARG A 894 40.29 -0.04 35.49
N ALA A 895 40.72 -1.30 35.40
CA ALA A 895 40.75 -2.25 36.51
C ALA A 895 41.93 -2.02 37.47
N ASP A 896 43.05 -1.49 36.95
CA ASP A 896 44.27 -1.19 37.73
C ASP A 896 44.25 0.22 38.37
N MET A 897 43.17 1.00 38.21
CA MET A 897 43.06 2.35 38.81
C MET A 897 42.54 2.28 40.25
N SER A 898 43.15 3.09 41.13
CA SER A 898 42.73 3.26 42.53
C SER A 898 41.33 3.86 42.63
N SER A 899 40.61 3.61 43.74
CA SER A 899 39.25 4.14 43.97
C SER A 899 39.20 5.67 43.90
N ASP A 900 40.26 6.35 44.32
CA ASP A 900 40.37 7.82 44.26
C ASP A 900 40.53 8.34 42.83
N ASP A 901 41.25 7.61 41.97
CA ASP A 901 41.44 8.02 40.57
C ASP A 901 40.17 7.79 39.74
N LEU A 902 39.39 6.76 40.08
CA LEU A 902 38.05 6.55 39.53
C LEU A 902 37.08 7.66 39.93
N ALA A 903 37.15 8.13 41.18
CA ALA A 903 36.34 9.26 41.66
C ALA A 903 36.70 10.56 40.92
N ARG A 904 37.99 10.89 40.79
CA ARG A 904 38.43 12.07 40.02
C ARG A 904 38.07 11.99 38.54
N GLN A 905 38.10 10.79 37.94
CA GLN A 905 37.70 10.61 36.55
C GLN A 905 36.18 10.76 36.37
N SER A 906 35.39 10.34 37.36
CA SER A 906 33.94 10.60 37.40
C SER A 906 33.66 12.09 37.56
N GLU A 907 34.34 12.77 38.48
CA GLU A 907 34.22 14.22 38.68
C GLU A 907 34.62 15.00 37.43
N LEU A 908 35.69 14.60 36.74
CA LEU A 908 36.11 15.23 35.48
C LEU A 908 35.05 15.04 34.38
N GLN A 909 34.43 13.85 34.33
CA GLN A 909 33.37 13.55 33.37
C GLN A 909 32.10 14.36 33.68
N ASP A 910 31.74 14.50 34.95
CA ASP A 910 30.64 15.34 35.40
C ASP A 910 30.90 16.82 35.11
N LEU A 911 32.16 17.28 35.24
CA LEU A 911 32.57 18.63 34.87
C LEU A 911 32.43 18.88 33.36
N ILE A 912 32.82 17.91 32.53
CA ILE A 912 32.68 17.98 31.06
C ILE A 912 31.21 18.05 30.67
N ASP A 913 30.34 17.28 31.34
CA ASP A 913 28.91 17.29 31.07
C ASP A 913 28.24 18.58 31.59
N GLN A 914 28.73 19.18 32.69
CA GLN A 914 28.33 20.52 33.11
C GLN A 914 28.73 21.60 32.10
N VAL A 915 29.95 21.54 31.55
CA VAL A 915 30.40 22.49 30.52
C VAL A 915 29.56 22.36 29.25
N ARG A 916 29.18 21.13 28.86
CA ARG A 916 28.28 20.89 27.73
C ARG A 916 26.89 21.46 27.97
N ARG A 917 26.32 21.28 29.16
CA ARG A 917 25.03 21.86 29.54
C ARG A 917 25.08 23.39 29.57
N ARG A 918 26.17 23.98 30.07
CA ARG A 918 26.37 25.43 30.11
C ARG A 918 26.48 26.04 28.71
N ASN A 919 27.17 25.36 27.79
CA ASN A 919 27.27 25.76 26.39
C ASN A 919 25.94 25.61 25.62
N GLN A 920 25.08 24.68 26.02
CA GLN A 920 23.73 24.56 25.49
C GLN A 920 22.81 25.67 26.04
N ALA A 921 22.89 25.98 27.34
CA ALA A 921 22.09 27.03 27.96
C ALA A 921 22.46 28.44 27.44
N SER A 922 23.73 28.72 27.16
CA SER A 922 24.18 29.99 26.58
C SER A 922 23.79 30.16 25.11
N SER A 923 23.48 29.07 24.41
CA SER A 923 22.95 29.13 23.03
C SER A 923 21.44 29.40 22.97
N SER A 924 20.71 29.26 24.08
CA SER A 924 19.26 29.45 24.18
C SER A 924 18.80 30.80 24.76
N SER A 925 19.71 31.65 25.24
CA SER A 925 19.35 32.92 25.91
C SER A 925 19.75 34.16 25.08
N GLY A 926 19.13 34.32 23.91
CA GLY A 926 19.10 35.57 23.15
C GLY A 926 17.76 36.28 23.30
N HIS A 927 17.71 37.28 24.19
CA HIS A 927 16.70 38.36 24.35
C HIS A 927 15.25 37.99 24.75
N HIS A 928 14.86 38.27 26.00
CA HIS A 928 14.20 39.52 26.38
C HIS A 928 14.06 39.62 27.92
N HIS A 929 14.39 40.80 28.45
CA HIS A 929 14.19 41.22 29.85
C HIS A 929 12.70 41.41 30.14
N GLU A 930 12.23 40.96 31.31
CA GLU A 930 11.34 41.71 32.23
C GLU A 930 11.20 40.95 33.57
N ASP A 931 11.83 41.56 34.58
CA ASP A 931 11.49 41.76 35.99
C ASP A 931 10.82 40.68 36.88
N GLU A 932 11.56 40.40 37.98
CA GLU A 932 11.17 40.20 39.39
C GLU A 932 9.87 39.48 39.74
N PHE A 933 9.98 38.37 40.51
CA PHE A 933 9.54 38.34 41.92
C PHE A 933 9.98 37.03 42.63
N GLN A 934 10.30 37.14 43.92
CA GLN A 934 10.91 36.13 44.80
C GLN A 934 9.92 35.10 45.36
N GLY A 935 10.48 33.95 45.81
CA GLY A 935 9.80 32.87 46.54
C GLY A 935 9.11 33.33 47.84
N PHE A 936 8.30 32.48 48.45
CA PHE A 936 8.77 31.51 49.45
C PHE A 936 7.78 30.35 49.67
N ASP A 937 8.37 29.28 50.22
CA ASP A 937 7.82 28.24 51.11
C ASP A 937 7.31 26.89 50.56
N ASP A 938 7.97 25.88 51.14
CA ASP A 938 7.76 24.43 51.30
C ASP A 938 7.99 23.45 50.13
#